data_AF-A0A6A5XQ07-F1
#
_entry.id   AF-A0A6A5XQ07-F1
#
_cell.length_a   1.000
_cell.length_b   1.000
_cell.length_c   1.000
_cell.angle_alpha   90.00
_cell.angle_beta   90.00
_cell.angle_gamma   90.00
#
_symmetry.space_group_name_H-M   'P 1'
#
loop_
_entity.id
_entity.type
_entity.pdbx_description
1 polymer ?
#
loop_
_entity_poly.entity_id
_entity_poly.type
_entity_poly.pdbx_seq_one_letter_code
_entity_poly.pdbx_strand_id
1 'polypeptide(L)'
;MTTNGEVVQGNLDYDGRLILYIIQADQTNYINYIKPLILAEELQFPHVLSVIKTTDEWYYAIHPERYVPALKDWDDESQKEVIVFESTACLQYIAEKFDVDGVWKGKNAWEKGQIVSWTAYQTAGLGATAKYWLYFLKGFPNRQNPEPPMKAVENVFKRAMDPALYTSLKTVFFGFSKYLVLRYPIRSTDVNKTPIPTCPYVWPNGQGDVAKFLEGEENGKAWGQKFGRIYRIWSGTVGEIVITDPTHVKSIFYDSDKHIKATNNNSGWLMGELLGQCVGLISGAHWSRVRSQTSQHFTHGAAAQQIPHIIKCTAKHLENLHTNGPLSPKGTRLLDPVQDFKYLPFWAVANLLYGDLGTEMEAEMKELGELRERIWSRMIRGGMTRFEITRFLPWGAARELREFKTRWASFNRRARDACVHSQQDTPIVDMFAAVEEGTLQLEELLQTCDEMLFANLDVTIGALSWNLVFLATHQDVQDQIRNEIFENTSHPADETRIHKYLQNSRTLISASILESSRLRPLAPFSVAQAAPTPRLVGQYLIPAHTNFIIDTYKLNVQHEIWGSDGKEYRPSRFLDAKASELRYSFWRFGFGPRQCLGKYVADIIIRSLLIGLLTDWRLRFDGNVEDWEKKEGVWITSPDVALRCERVK
;
A
#
# COMPACT_ATOMS: atom_id res chain seq x y z
N MET A 1 -6.61 -13.30 -55.21
CA MET A 1 -6.25 -13.50 -53.80
C MET A 1 -7.55 -13.41 -53.02
N THR A 2 -8.09 -14.54 -52.59
CA THR A 2 -9.28 -14.60 -51.73
C THR A 2 -8.91 -14.03 -50.37
N THR A 3 -9.58 -12.96 -49.95
CA THR A 3 -9.38 -12.35 -48.63
C THR A 3 -10.15 -13.14 -47.58
N ASN A 4 -9.45 -13.73 -46.61
CA ASN A 4 -10.08 -14.34 -45.44
C ASN A 4 -10.82 -13.26 -44.64
N GLY A 5 -12.06 -13.55 -44.24
CA GLY A 5 -12.88 -12.61 -43.48
C GLY A 5 -13.49 -11.50 -44.33
N GLU A 6 -13.64 -11.70 -45.64
CA GLU A 6 -14.43 -10.82 -46.50
C GLU A 6 -15.85 -10.67 -45.95
N VAL A 7 -16.35 -9.44 -45.86
CA VAL A 7 -17.67 -9.14 -45.31
C VAL A 7 -18.64 -8.87 -46.45
N VAL A 8 -19.74 -9.63 -46.47
CA VAL A 8 -20.80 -9.54 -47.48
C VAL A 8 -22.18 -9.53 -46.82
N GLN A 9 -23.24 -9.33 -47.59
CA GLN A 9 -24.61 -9.16 -47.07
C GLN A 9 -25.55 -10.24 -47.62
N GLY A 10 -26.35 -10.86 -46.75
CA GLY A 10 -27.42 -11.79 -47.14
C GLY A 10 -26.94 -13.21 -47.47
N ASN A 11 -27.83 -14.01 -48.05
CA ASN A 11 -27.52 -15.40 -48.41
C ASN A 11 -26.51 -15.45 -49.55
N LEU A 12 -25.62 -16.44 -49.49
CA LEU A 12 -24.59 -16.67 -50.48
C LEU A 12 -24.59 -18.13 -50.88
N ASP A 13 -24.34 -18.42 -52.14
CA ASP A 13 -23.98 -19.77 -52.56
C ASP A 13 -22.57 -20.11 -52.07
N TYR A 14 -22.32 -21.40 -51.82
CA TYR A 14 -21.02 -21.85 -51.35
C TYR A 14 -19.95 -21.63 -52.43
N ASP A 15 -18.91 -20.86 -52.10
CA ASP A 15 -17.85 -20.46 -53.04
C ASP A 15 -16.49 -21.12 -52.75
N GLY A 16 -16.51 -22.19 -51.95
CA GLY A 16 -15.29 -22.87 -51.48
C GLY A 16 -14.76 -22.32 -50.16
N ARG A 17 -15.44 -21.35 -49.54
CA ARG A 17 -15.10 -20.82 -48.21
C ARG A 17 -16.23 -21.10 -47.23
N LEU A 18 -15.87 -21.33 -45.96
CA LEU A 18 -16.86 -21.45 -44.90
C LEU A 18 -17.57 -20.11 -44.72
N ILE A 19 -18.90 -20.14 -44.68
CA ILE A 19 -19.74 -18.94 -44.55
C ILE A 19 -20.20 -18.85 -43.10
N LEU A 20 -19.75 -17.82 -42.39
CA LEU A 20 -20.18 -17.54 -41.03
C LEU A 20 -21.24 -16.44 -41.04
N TYR A 21 -22.46 -16.77 -40.59
CA TYR A 21 -23.56 -15.82 -40.51
C TYR A 21 -23.51 -15.05 -39.20
N ILE A 22 -23.50 -13.72 -39.33
CA ILE A 22 -23.40 -12.77 -38.24
C ILE A 22 -24.45 -11.66 -38.40
N ILE A 23 -24.71 -10.92 -37.33
CA ILE A 23 -25.51 -9.69 -37.38
C ILE A 23 -24.61 -8.48 -37.15
N GLN A 24 -25.03 -7.31 -37.63
CA GLN A 24 -24.35 -6.07 -37.30
C GLN A 24 -24.47 -5.80 -35.79
N ALA A 25 -23.35 -5.58 -35.12
CA ALA A 25 -23.31 -5.30 -33.69
C ALA A 25 -23.87 -3.91 -33.34
N ASP A 26 -24.63 -3.82 -32.25
CA ASP A 26 -25.03 -2.56 -31.60
C ASP A 26 -24.66 -2.57 -30.10
N GLN A 27 -25.05 -1.54 -29.32
CA GLN A 27 -24.67 -1.43 -27.91
C GLN A 27 -25.31 -2.48 -26.98
N THR A 28 -26.32 -3.22 -27.47
CA THR A 28 -27.20 -4.09 -26.68
C THR A 28 -27.25 -5.55 -27.14
N ASN A 29 -26.81 -5.87 -28.35
CA ASN A 29 -26.97 -7.22 -28.90
C ASN A 29 -25.96 -8.25 -28.37
N TYR A 30 -26.46 -9.48 -28.23
CA TYR A 30 -25.71 -10.68 -27.83
C TYR A 30 -24.59 -11.01 -28.81
N ILE A 31 -23.41 -11.33 -28.27
CA ILE A 31 -22.12 -11.38 -28.98
C ILE A 31 -21.60 -12.83 -29.10
N ASN A 32 -22.49 -13.79 -29.32
CA ASN A 32 -22.08 -15.20 -29.36
C ASN A 32 -21.27 -15.54 -30.62
N TYR A 33 -21.49 -14.82 -31.72
CA TYR A 33 -20.78 -15.03 -32.98
C TYR A 33 -19.33 -14.53 -32.99
N ILE A 34 -18.90 -13.78 -31.98
CA ILE A 34 -17.47 -13.42 -31.83
C ILE A 34 -16.62 -14.66 -31.54
N LYS A 35 -17.15 -15.68 -30.87
CA LYS A 35 -16.34 -16.83 -30.49
C LYS A 35 -15.84 -17.60 -31.73
N PRO A 36 -16.68 -17.92 -32.73
CA PRO A 36 -16.21 -18.43 -34.01
C PRO A 36 -15.27 -17.47 -34.77
N LEU A 37 -15.48 -16.15 -34.67
CA LEU A 37 -14.59 -15.16 -35.29
C LEU A 37 -13.18 -15.19 -34.68
N ILE A 38 -13.08 -15.33 -33.35
CA ILE A 38 -11.78 -15.48 -32.67
C ILE A 38 -11.08 -16.72 -33.22
N LEU A 39 -11.78 -17.85 -33.30
CA LEU A 39 -11.16 -19.09 -33.81
C LEU A 39 -10.77 -18.97 -35.29
N ALA A 40 -11.53 -18.24 -36.10
CA ALA A 40 -11.18 -17.91 -37.47
C ALA A 40 -9.94 -17.01 -37.59
N GLU A 41 -9.78 -16.06 -36.67
CA GLU A 41 -8.58 -15.23 -36.57
C GLU A 41 -7.37 -16.04 -36.09
N GLU A 42 -7.54 -16.99 -35.16
CA GLU A 42 -6.42 -17.80 -34.68
C GLU A 42 -5.98 -18.87 -35.70
N LEU A 43 -6.93 -19.52 -36.37
CA LEU A 43 -6.65 -20.61 -37.33
C LEU A 43 -6.39 -20.13 -38.76
N GLN A 44 -6.74 -18.89 -39.09
CA GLN A 44 -6.51 -18.26 -40.40
C GLN A 44 -7.05 -19.10 -41.59
N PHE A 45 -8.18 -19.80 -41.43
CA PHE A 45 -8.76 -20.63 -42.49
C PHE A 45 -9.60 -19.82 -43.51
N PRO A 46 -9.83 -20.35 -44.72
CA PRO A 46 -10.66 -19.67 -45.73
C PRO A 46 -12.12 -19.52 -45.30
N HIS A 47 -12.57 -18.28 -45.10
CA HIS A 47 -13.94 -17.97 -44.67
C HIS A 47 -14.46 -16.62 -45.16
N VAL A 48 -15.79 -16.49 -45.14
CA VAL A 48 -16.57 -15.28 -45.45
C VAL A 48 -17.50 -14.95 -44.29
N LEU A 49 -17.65 -13.67 -43.99
CA LEU A 49 -18.58 -13.15 -43.01
C LEU A 49 -19.83 -12.62 -43.71
N SER A 50 -20.92 -13.38 -43.65
CA SER A 50 -22.21 -12.93 -44.17
C SER A 50 -22.99 -12.22 -43.08
N VAL A 51 -23.18 -10.91 -43.26
CA VAL A 51 -24.04 -10.09 -42.41
C VAL A 51 -25.48 -10.26 -42.85
N ILE A 52 -26.33 -10.71 -41.94
CA ILE A 52 -27.73 -11.03 -42.22
C ILE A 52 -28.69 -10.20 -41.37
N LYS A 53 -29.96 -10.17 -41.80
CA LYS A 53 -31.07 -9.83 -40.93
C LYS A 53 -31.73 -11.13 -40.51
N THR A 54 -31.77 -11.39 -39.20
CA THR A 54 -32.38 -12.63 -38.67
C THR A 54 -33.85 -12.76 -39.06
N THR A 55 -34.52 -11.66 -39.40
CA THR A 55 -35.92 -11.63 -39.85
C THR A 55 -36.14 -12.14 -41.29
N ASP A 56 -35.09 -12.32 -42.09
CA ASP A 56 -35.25 -12.72 -43.49
C ASP A 56 -35.76 -14.18 -43.59
N GLU A 57 -36.77 -14.44 -44.43
CA GLU A 57 -37.43 -15.75 -44.50
C GLU A 57 -36.50 -16.90 -44.88
N TRP A 58 -35.54 -16.66 -45.78
CA TRP A 58 -34.59 -17.68 -46.21
C TRP A 58 -33.71 -18.18 -45.06
N TYR A 59 -33.51 -17.38 -44.01
CA TYR A 59 -32.64 -17.74 -42.89
C TYR A 59 -33.23 -18.84 -42.00
N TYR A 60 -34.54 -19.09 -42.07
CA TYR A 60 -35.17 -20.23 -41.38
C TYR A 60 -34.59 -21.58 -41.82
N ALA A 61 -34.11 -21.68 -43.06
CA ALA A 61 -33.44 -22.88 -43.55
C ALA A 61 -32.05 -23.08 -42.94
N ILE A 62 -31.42 -22.01 -42.42
CA ILE A 62 -30.09 -22.03 -41.81
C ILE A 62 -30.17 -22.16 -40.29
N HIS A 63 -31.07 -21.43 -39.64
CA HIS A 63 -31.28 -21.51 -38.20
C HIS A 63 -32.78 -21.45 -37.89
N PRO A 64 -33.38 -22.51 -37.29
CA PRO A 64 -34.83 -22.59 -37.08
C PRO A 64 -35.38 -21.46 -36.17
N GLU A 65 -34.61 -21.10 -35.14
CA GLU A 65 -34.94 -20.00 -34.21
C GLU A 65 -34.34 -18.63 -34.60
N ARG A 66 -33.70 -18.54 -35.77
CA ARG A 66 -33.11 -17.30 -36.30
C ARG A 66 -32.05 -16.65 -35.39
N TYR A 67 -31.25 -17.44 -34.68
CA TYR A 67 -30.11 -16.94 -33.92
C TYR A 67 -28.80 -16.99 -34.72
N VAL A 68 -27.79 -16.28 -34.20
CA VAL A 68 -26.40 -16.32 -34.65
C VAL A 68 -25.49 -16.62 -33.45
N PRO A 69 -24.31 -17.26 -33.65
CA PRO A 69 -23.75 -17.69 -34.92
C PRO A 69 -24.46 -18.90 -35.51
N ALA A 70 -24.49 -18.94 -36.83
CA ALA A 70 -24.64 -20.17 -37.60
C ALA A 70 -23.59 -20.15 -38.71
N LEU A 71 -23.23 -21.33 -39.22
CA LEU A 71 -22.34 -21.45 -40.36
C LEU A 71 -22.89 -22.40 -41.41
N LYS A 72 -22.45 -22.16 -42.64
CA LYS A 72 -22.65 -23.05 -43.77
C LYS A 72 -21.32 -23.40 -44.41
N ASP A 73 -21.17 -24.67 -44.75
CA ASP A 73 -19.97 -25.21 -45.35
C ASP A 73 -20.35 -26.36 -46.31
N TRP A 74 -19.36 -26.92 -47.01
CA TRP A 74 -19.51 -28.10 -47.84
C TRP A 74 -18.63 -29.23 -47.31
N ASP A 75 -19.19 -30.43 -47.28
CA ASP A 75 -18.44 -31.64 -46.96
C ASP A 75 -18.00 -32.33 -48.25
N ASP A 76 -16.69 -32.35 -48.50
CA ASP A 76 -16.10 -32.90 -49.72
C ASP A 76 -16.24 -34.42 -49.79
N GLU A 77 -16.39 -35.12 -48.67
CA GLU A 77 -16.55 -36.57 -48.65
C GLU A 77 -17.97 -36.99 -49.01
N SER A 78 -18.98 -36.42 -48.34
CA SER A 78 -20.39 -36.76 -48.61
C SER A 78 -21.01 -35.98 -49.75
N GLN A 79 -20.32 -34.95 -50.29
CA GLN A 79 -20.81 -34.05 -51.33
C GLN A 79 -22.15 -33.41 -50.94
N LYS A 80 -22.24 -32.94 -49.69
CA LYS A 80 -23.45 -32.33 -49.13
C LYS A 80 -23.14 -31.01 -48.44
N GLU A 81 -24.16 -30.16 -48.42
CA GLU A 81 -24.17 -28.95 -47.63
C GLU A 81 -24.21 -29.29 -46.14
N VAL A 82 -23.37 -28.59 -45.38
CA VAL A 82 -23.32 -28.68 -43.92
C VAL A 82 -23.81 -27.37 -43.34
N ILE A 83 -24.84 -27.44 -42.49
CA ILE A 83 -25.33 -26.32 -41.71
C ILE A 83 -25.11 -26.64 -40.23
N VAL A 84 -24.43 -25.73 -39.53
CA VAL A 84 -24.23 -25.83 -38.08
C VAL A 84 -24.75 -24.54 -37.45
N PHE A 85 -25.73 -24.66 -36.56
CA PHE A 85 -26.48 -23.51 -36.04
C PHE A 85 -26.42 -23.35 -34.52
N GLU A 86 -25.88 -24.33 -33.79
CA GLU A 86 -25.64 -24.21 -32.34
C GLU A 86 -24.22 -23.67 -32.09
N SER A 87 -24.07 -22.74 -31.14
CA SER A 87 -22.84 -21.97 -30.92
C SER A 87 -21.63 -22.83 -30.55
N THR A 88 -21.83 -23.84 -29.70
CA THR A 88 -20.77 -24.78 -29.28
C THR A 88 -20.41 -25.71 -30.43
N ALA A 89 -21.40 -26.21 -31.14
CA ALA A 89 -21.22 -27.04 -32.33
C ALA A 89 -20.46 -26.29 -33.43
N CYS A 90 -20.71 -24.98 -33.63
CA CYS A 90 -19.95 -24.16 -34.58
C CYS A 90 -18.44 -24.13 -34.25
N LEU A 91 -18.10 -23.93 -32.98
CA LEU A 91 -16.71 -23.90 -32.52
C LEU A 91 -16.03 -25.26 -32.71
N GLN A 92 -16.73 -26.34 -32.33
CA GLN A 92 -16.21 -27.70 -32.47
C GLN A 92 -16.03 -28.08 -33.94
N TYR A 93 -16.97 -27.73 -34.80
CA TYR A 93 -16.89 -27.98 -36.24
C TYR A 93 -15.67 -27.29 -36.85
N ILE A 94 -15.48 -26.00 -36.55
CA ILE A 94 -14.32 -25.23 -37.03
C ILE A 94 -13.01 -25.84 -36.52
N ALA A 95 -12.93 -26.16 -35.23
CA ALA A 95 -11.73 -26.77 -34.66
C ALA A 95 -11.44 -28.13 -35.31
N GLU A 96 -12.43 -29.01 -35.44
CA GLU A 96 -12.20 -30.34 -36.02
C GLU A 96 -11.72 -30.26 -37.48
N LYS A 97 -12.29 -29.35 -38.28
CA LYS A 97 -11.98 -29.20 -39.71
C LYS A 97 -10.68 -28.44 -39.97
N PHE A 98 -10.37 -27.39 -39.21
CA PHE A 98 -9.31 -26.44 -39.55
C PHE A 98 -8.14 -26.38 -38.56
N ASP A 99 -8.25 -26.93 -37.35
CA ASP A 99 -7.13 -27.00 -36.39
C ASP A 99 -6.24 -28.21 -36.69
N VAL A 100 -5.28 -28.02 -37.59
CA VAL A 100 -4.34 -29.07 -38.01
C VAL A 100 -3.43 -29.51 -36.87
N ASP A 101 -3.03 -28.58 -36.00
CA ASP A 101 -2.05 -28.82 -34.93
C ASP A 101 -2.66 -29.41 -33.66
N GLY A 102 -3.99 -29.50 -33.57
CA GLY A 102 -4.68 -30.10 -32.44
C GLY A 102 -4.71 -29.22 -31.18
N VAL A 103 -4.46 -27.92 -31.30
CA VAL A 103 -4.42 -26.97 -30.18
C VAL A 103 -5.83 -26.68 -29.63
N TRP A 104 -6.83 -26.64 -30.50
CA TRP A 104 -8.22 -26.29 -30.21
C TRP A 104 -9.17 -27.49 -30.27
N LYS A 105 -8.85 -28.54 -31.02
CA LYS A 105 -9.62 -29.81 -31.00
C LYS A 105 -9.09 -30.84 -29.99
N GLY A 106 -7.84 -30.67 -29.54
CA GLY A 106 -7.11 -31.62 -28.69
C GLY A 106 -6.55 -32.80 -29.50
N LYS A 107 -5.38 -33.31 -29.08
CA LYS A 107 -4.65 -34.37 -29.81
C LYS A 107 -5.07 -35.77 -29.39
N ASN A 108 -5.70 -35.90 -28.23
CA ASN A 108 -6.15 -37.17 -27.67
C ASN A 108 -7.45 -36.96 -26.88
N ALA A 109 -8.08 -38.06 -26.46
CA ALA A 109 -9.37 -38.03 -25.78
C ALA A 109 -9.36 -37.20 -24.48
N TRP A 110 -8.25 -37.18 -23.75
CA TRP A 110 -8.13 -36.39 -22.52
C TRP A 110 -8.06 -34.89 -22.80
N GLU A 111 -7.19 -34.46 -23.73
CA GLU A 111 -7.09 -33.06 -24.13
C GLU A 111 -8.39 -32.56 -24.75
N LYS A 112 -9.00 -33.37 -25.62
CA LYS A 112 -10.30 -33.07 -26.22
C LYS A 112 -11.36 -32.89 -25.13
N GLY A 113 -11.40 -33.76 -24.12
CA GLY A 113 -12.31 -33.61 -22.98
C GLY A 113 -12.11 -32.32 -22.19
N GLN A 114 -10.86 -31.92 -21.91
CA GLN A 114 -10.54 -30.66 -21.21
C GLN A 114 -10.94 -29.44 -22.05
N ILE A 115 -10.51 -29.39 -23.31
CA ILE A 115 -10.74 -28.24 -24.19
C ILE A 115 -12.24 -28.08 -24.48
N VAL A 116 -12.95 -29.17 -24.76
CA VAL A 116 -14.40 -29.15 -24.98
C VAL A 116 -15.14 -28.71 -23.72
N SER A 117 -14.74 -29.16 -22.52
CA SER A 117 -15.39 -28.74 -21.28
C SER A 117 -15.28 -27.23 -21.05
N TRP A 118 -14.10 -26.66 -21.30
CA TRP A 118 -13.90 -25.21 -21.17
C TRP A 118 -14.58 -24.42 -22.27
N THR A 119 -14.48 -24.84 -23.53
CA THR A 119 -15.13 -24.14 -24.65
C THR A 119 -16.66 -24.19 -24.55
N ALA A 120 -17.24 -25.33 -24.15
CA ALA A 120 -18.69 -25.47 -23.91
C ALA A 120 -19.17 -24.71 -22.66
N TYR A 121 -18.38 -24.66 -21.59
CA TYR A 121 -18.70 -23.82 -20.42
C TYR A 121 -18.71 -22.33 -20.80
N GLN A 122 -17.75 -21.91 -21.64
CA GLN A 122 -17.63 -20.53 -22.10
C GLN A 122 -18.72 -20.13 -23.12
N THR A 123 -19.26 -21.07 -23.91
CA THR A 123 -20.45 -20.81 -24.75
C THR A 123 -21.71 -20.62 -23.91
N ALA A 124 -21.88 -21.38 -22.83
CA ALA A 124 -23.04 -21.29 -21.94
C ALA A 124 -23.05 -20.07 -21.00
N GLY A 125 -21.88 -19.54 -20.58
CA GLY A 125 -21.81 -18.57 -19.48
C GLY A 125 -21.55 -17.10 -19.82
N LEU A 126 -21.01 -16.76 -21.00
CA LEU A 126 -20.29 -15.49 -21.14
C LEU A 126 -20.50 -14.75 -22.47
N GLY A 127 -21.67 -14.11 -22.62
CA GLY A 127 -21.85 -13.01 -23.58
C GLY A 127 -21.02 -11.76 -23.22
N ALA A 128 -20.65 -11.60 -21.94
CA ALA A 128 -19.89 -10.45 -21.45
C ALA A 128 -18.38 -10.51 -21.77
N THR A 129 -17.77 -11.69 -21.89
CA THR A 129 -16.31 -11.83 -22.09
C THR A 129 -15.84 -11.48 -23.49
N ALA A 130 -16.65 -11.73 -24.51
CA ALA A 130 -16.37 -11.31 -25.89
C ALA A 130 -16.25 -9.77 -26.01
N LYS A 131 -17.07 -9.05 -25.24
CA LYS A 131 -17.00 -7.58 -25.13
C LYS A 131 -15.67 -7.15 -24.52
N TYR A 132 -15.20 -7.84 -23.47
CA TYR A 132 -13.89 -7.58 -22.87
C TYR A 132 -12.73 -7.89 -23.82
N TRP A 133 -12.80 -8.97 -24.61
CA TRP A 133 -11.78 -9.30 -25.63
C TRP A 133 -11.57 -8.19 -26.66
N LEU A 134 -12.66 -7.65 -27.23
CA LEU A 134 -12.59 -6.48 -28.13
C LEU A 134 -12.01 -5.24 -27.43
N TYR A 135 -12.35 -5.03 -26.15
CA TYR A 135 -11.76 -3.96 -25.35
C TYR A 135 -10.26 -4.18 -25.09
N PHE A 136 -9.83 -5.44 -24.92
CA PHE A 136 -8.43 -5.82 -24.74
C PHE A 136 -7.63 -5.61 -26.03
N LEU A 137 -8.09 -6.11 -27.18
CA LEU A 137 -7.41 -5.88 -28.47
C LEU A 137 -7.27 -4.39 -28.82
N LYS A 138 -8.27 -3.57 -28.48
CA LYS A 138 -8.23 -2.12 -28.71
C LYS A 138 -7.36 -1.37 -27.69
N GLY A 139 -7.12 -1.94 -26.51
CA GLY A 139 -6.34 -1.34 -25.42
C GLY A 139 -4.90 -1.84 -25.31
N PHE A 140 -4.61 -3.03 -25.84
CA PHE A 140 -3.34 -3.74 -25.71
C PHE A 140 -2.98 -4.38 -27.06
N PRO A 141 -2.36 -3.63 -27.98
CA PRO A 141 -2.09 -4.12 -29.34
C PRO A 141 -0.98 -5.18 -29.43
N ASN A 142 -0.30 -5.52 -28.33
CA ASN A 142 0.74 -6.56 -28.31
C ASN A 142 0.46 -7.61 -27.21
N ARG A 143 0.42 -8.88 -27.62
CA ARG A 143 0.08 -10.06 -26.78
C ARG A 143 1.25 -10.57 -25.92
N GLN A 144 2.49 -10.16 -26.20
CA GLN A 144 3.68 -10.78 -25.58
C GLN A 144 3.97 -10.34 -24.15
N ASN A 145 3.48 -9.18 -23.70
CA ASN A 145 3.71 -8.65 -22.35
C ASN A 145 2.43 -8.01 -21.77
N PRO A 146 1.49 -8.79 -21.22
CA PRO A 146 0.32 -8.22 -20.54
C PRO A 146 0.70 -7.63 -19.17
N GLU A 147 0.48 -6.33 -18.98
CA GLU A 147 0.68 -5.66 -17.68
C GLU A 147 -0.50 -5.91 -16.70
N PRO A 148 -0.26 -5.99 -15.37
CA PRO A 148 -1.30 -6.29 -14.38
C PRO A 148 -2.33 -5.16 -14.21
N PRO A 149 -3.58 -5.48 -13.84
CA PRO A 149 -4.70 -4.57 -13.92
C PRO A 149 -4.89 -3.72 -12.64
N MET A 150 -3.96 -2.84 -12.29
CA MET A 150 -4.24 -1.84 -11.23
C MET A 150 -4.63 -0.44 -11.73
N LYS A 151 -4.41 -0.13 -13.02
CA LYS A 151 -5.02 1.04 -13.69
C LYS A 151 -6.43 0.80 -14.22
N ALA A 152 -6.95 -0.43 -14.14
CA ALA A 152 -8.22 -0.82 -14.75
C ALA A 152 -9.44 -0.30 -13.97
N VAL A 153 -9.40 -0.22 -12.65
CA VAL A 153 -10.56 0.28 -11.87
C VAL A 153 -10.80 1.76 -12.12
N GLU A 154 -9.74 2.56 -12.22
CA GLU A 154 -9.85 3.98 -12.54
C GLU A 154 -10.31 4.21 -14.00
N ASN A 155 -9.88 3.34 -14.92
CA ASN A 155 -10.32 3.38 -16.31
C ASN A 155 -11.74 2.80 -16.51
N VAL A 156 -12.19 1.86 -15.67
CA VAL A 156 -13.56 1.36 -15.63
C VAL A 156 -14.49 2.43 -15.06
N PHE A 157 -14.08 3.18 -14.04
CA PHE A 157 -14.82 4.39 -13.60
C PHE A 157 -14.85 5.48 -14.68
N LYS A 158 -13.75 5.71 -15.42
CA LYS A 158 -13.71 6.64 -16.57
C LYS A 158 -14.55 6.19 -17.77
N ARG A 159 -14.78 4.89 -17.97
CA ARG A 159 -15.51 4.33 -19.12
C ARG A 159 -16.96 3.91 -18.82
N ALA A 160 -17.30 3.67 -17.55
CA ALA A 160 -18.67 3.38 -17.11
C ALA A 160 -19.50 4.66 -16.91
N MET A 161 -18.85 5.82 -16.76
CA MET A 161 -19.51 7.10 -16.87
C MET A 161 -19.57 7.52 -18.33
N ASP A 162 -20.78 7.86 -18.80
CA ASP A 162 -20.99 8.60 -20.05
C ASP A 162 -19.92 9.72 -20.18
N PRO A 163 -19.20 9.83 -21.32
CA PRO A 163 -18.25 10.92 -21.56
C PRO A 163 -18.80 12.32 -21.25
N ALA A 164 -20.11 12.53 -21.42
CA ALA A 164 -20.81 13.75 -21.01
C ALA A 164 -20.88 13.88 -19.48
N LEU A 165 -21.17 12.80 -18.75
CA LEU A 165 -21.16 12.77 -17.28
C LEU A 165 -19.75 12.98 -16.72
N TYR A 166 -18.70 12.40 -17.33
CA TYR A 166 -17.31 12.61 -16.91
C TYR A 166 -16.84 14.05 -17.15
N THR A 167 -17.18 14.63 -18.30
CA THR A 167 -16.90 16.04 -18.60
C THR A 167 -17.68 16.96 -17.65
N SER A 168 -18.94 16.62 -17.35
CA SER A 168 -19.77 17.33 -16.38
C SER A 168 -19.17 17.25 -14.96
N LEU A 169 -18.77 16.05 -14.50
CA LEU A 169 -18.12 15.89 -13.20
C LEU A 169 -16.77 16.61 -13.13
N LYS A 170 -15.96 16.59 -14.20
CA LYS A 170 -14.73 17.41 -14.26
C LYS A 170 -15.02 18.89 -14.13
N THR A 171 -16.06 19.38 -14.77
CA THR A 171 -16.47 20.79 -14.69
C THR A 171 -16.96 21.13 -13.27
N VAL A 172 -17.75 20.23 -12.67
CA VAL A 172 -18.19 20.33 -11.26
C VAL A 172 -16.99 20.34 -10.31
N PHE A 173 -16.03 19.42 -10.46
CA PHE A 173 -14.84 19.36 -9.61
C PHE A 173 -13.91 20.55 -9.83
N PHE A 174 -13.82 21.08 -11.05
CA PHE A 174 -13.10 22.32 -11.32
C PHE A 174 -13.77 23.51 -10.62
N GLY A 175 -15.10 23.65 -10.76
CA GLY A 175 -15.87 24.66 -10.05
C GLY A 175 -15.76 24.53 -8.53
N PHE A 176 -15.81 23.31 -8.01
CA PHE A 176 -15.64 23.01 -6.61
C PHE A 176 -14.21 23.31 -6.12
N SER A 177 -13.20 23.01 -6.92
CA SER A 177 -11.81 23.38 -6.64
C SER A 177 -11.66 24.90 -6.55
N LYS A 178 -12.27 25.65 -7.47
CA LYS A 178 -12.30 27.13 -7.41
C LYS A 178 -13.03 27.62 -6.17
N TYR A 179 -14.17 27.02 -5.83
CA TYR A 179 -14.91 27.33 -4.60
C TYR A 179 -14.05 27.11 -3.35
N LEU A 180 -13.36 25.98 -3.22
CA LEU A 180 -12.49 25.70 -2.08
C LEU A 180 -11.32 26.70 -1.99
N VAL A 181 -10.71 27.06 -3.12
CA VAL A 181 -9.64 28.07 -3.17
C VAL A 181 -10.16 29.45 -2.73
N LEU A 182 -11.38 29.83 -3.14
CA LEU A 182 -12.02 31.09 -2.74
C LEU A 182 -12.44 31.09 -1.27
N ARG A 183 -12.94 29.95 -0.76
CA ARG A 183 -13.40 29.78 0.62
C ARG A 183 -12.25 29.77 1.63
N TYR A 184 -11.09 29.28 1.22
CA TYR A 184 -9.87 29.18 2.04
C TYR A 184 -8.69 29.86 1.32
N PRO A 185 -8.68 31.19 1.19
CA PRO A 185 -7.64 31.88 0.44
C PRO A 185 -6.33 31.93 1.23
N ILE A 186 -5.22 31.66 0.55
CA ILE A 186 -3.86 31.88 1.07
C ILE A 186 -3.11 32.64 -0.01
N ARG A 187 -2.54 33.78 0.35
CA ARG A 187 -1.92 34.73 -0.57
C ARG A 187 -0.54 35.11 -0.09
N SER A 188 0.31 35.49 -1.04
CA SER A 188 1.61 36.05 -0.72
C SER A 188 1.48 37.40 0.00
N THR A 189 2.53 37.78 0.73
CA THR A 189 2.58 39.06 1.44
C THR A 189 2.95 40.23 0.52
N ASP A 190 3.51 39.95 -0.67
CA ASP A 190 3.84 40.95 -1.68
C ASP A 190 2.63 41.76 -2.18
N VAL A 191 2.93 42.78 -2.99
CA VAL A 191 1.94 43.71 -3.56
C VAL A 191 0.93 42.99 -4.47
N ASN A 192 1.36 41.93 -5.15
CA ASN A 192 0.54 41.19 -6.11
C ASN A 192 -0.45 40.24 -5.44
N LYS A 193 -0.25 39.91 -4.15
CA LYS A 193 -1.11 39.00 -3.36
C LYS A 193 -1.38 37.69 -4.10
N THR A 194 -0.34 37.15 -4.73
CA THR A 194 -0.41 35.94 -5.55
C THR A 194 -0.93 34.76 -4.71
N PRO A 195 -1.94 34.00 -5.19
CA PRO A 195 -2.42 32.81 -4.49
C PRO A 195 -1.33 31.75 -4.35
N ILE A 196 -1.39 30.97 -3.28
CA ILE A 196 -0.50 29.80 -3.13
C ILE A 196 -0.77 28.79 -4.27
N PRO A 197 0.29 28.25 -4.92
CA PRO A 197 0.15 27.13 -5.83
C PRO A 197 -0.69 26.02 -5.19
N THR A 198 -1.72 25.55 -5.89
CA THR A 198 -2.70 24.62 -5.32
C THR A 198 -3.00 23.50 -6.32
N CYS A 199 -2.91 22.25 -5.86
CA CYS A 199 -3.39 21.10 -6.61
C CYS A 199 -4.91 21.23 -6.86
N PRO A 200 -5.39 20.98 -8.08
CA PRO A 200 -6.82 20.90 -8.35
C PRO A 200 -7.47 19.83 -7.47
N TYR A 201 -8.67 20.10 -6.94
CA TYR A 201 -9.39 19.11 -6.15
C TYR A 201 -9.78 17.89 -7.00
N VAL A 202 -9.62 16.69 -6.45
CA VAL A 202 -10.01 15.41 -7.07
C VAL A 202 -10.99 14.70 -6.14
N TRP A 203 -12.20 14.42 -6.61
CA TRP A 203 -13.19 13.73 -5.78
C TRP A 203 -12.85 12.24 -5.60
N PRO A 204 -13.18 11.62 -4.45
CA PRO A 204 -13.68 12.23 -3.20
C PRO A 204 -12.56 12.67 -2.24
N ASN A 205 -11.35 12.14 -2.44
CA ASN A 205 -10.28 12.22 -1.45
C ASN A 205 -9.51 13.55 -1.48
N GLY A 206 -9.75 14.41 -2.47
CA GLY A 206 -8.75 15.36 -2.90
C GLY A 206 -7.51 14.59 -3.37
N GLN A 207 -6.36 14.96 -2.85
CA GLN A 207 -5.11 14.22 -2.84
C GLN A 207 -4.90 13.42 -1.53
N GLY A 208 -5.81 13.50 -0.56
CA GLY A 208 -5.72 12.75 0.69
C GLY A 208 -5.77 11.23 0.48
N ASP A 209 -5.45 10.48 1.53
CA ASP A 209 -5.47 9.01 1.54
C ASP A 209 -4.54 8.42 0.47
N VAL A 210 -5.07 7.88 -0.63
CA VAL A 210 -4.30 7.19 -1.69
C VAL A 210 -3.17 8.04 -2.26
N ALA A 211 -3.50 9.21 -2.84
CA ALA A 211 -2.51 10.02 -3.55
C ALA A 211 -1.42 10.59 -2.63
N LYS A 212 -1.73 10.76 -1.34
CA LYS A 212 -0.82 11.24 -0.30
C LYS A 212 0.01 10.12 0.32
N PHE A 213 -0.58 8.99 0.66
CA PHE A 213 0.10 7.94 1.43
C PHE A 213 0.59 6.78 0.57
N LEU A 214 -0.24 6.28 -0.35
CA LEU A 214 0.12 5.14 -1.20
C LEU A 214 1.03 5.58 -2.35
N GLU A 215 0.66 6.67 -3.02
CA GLU A 215 1.37 7.20 -4.21
C GLU A 215 2.24 8.44 -3.89
N GLY A 216 2.38 8.77 -2.60
CA GLY A 216 2.90 10.07 -2.17
C GLY A 216 4.31 10.39 -2.62
N GLU A 217 5.17 9.39 -2.82
CA GLU A 217 6.57 9.64 -3.23
C GLU A 217 6.63 10.16 -4.68
N GLU A 218 5.93 9.50 -5.60
CA GLU A 218 5.85 9.91 -7.01
C GLU A 218 5.09 11.23 -7.14
N ASN A 219 3.95 11.33 -6.44
CA ASN A 219 3.14 12.53 -6.45
C ASN A 219 3.87 13.73 -5.83
N GLY A 220 4.63 13.55 -4.75
CA GLY A 220 5.47 14.59 -4.16
C GLY A 220 6.52 15.11 -5.13
N LYS A 221 7.20 14.22 -5.88
CA LYS A 221 8.13 14.60 -6.96
C LYS A 221 7.42 15.42 -8.04
N ALA A 222 6.29 14.95 -8.55
CA ALA A 222 5.54 15.62 -9.61
C ALA A 222 4.95 16.97 -9.17
N TRP A 223 4.37 17.04 -7.97
CA TRP A 223 3.81 18.28 -7.42
C TRP A 223 4.90 19.29 -7.08
N GLY A 224 6.02 18.84 -6.51
CA GLY A 224 7.18 19.70 -6.24
C GLY A 224 7.79 20.30 -7.50
N GLN A 225 7.89 19.52 -8.59
CA GLN A 225 8.33 20.04 -9.89
C GLN A 225 7.36 21.08 -10.47
N LYS A 226 6.05 20.84 -10.32
CA LYS A 226 5.01 21.70 -10.89
C LYS A 226 4.75 22.98 -10.09
N PHE A 227 4.79 22.89 -8.76
CA PHE A 227 4.32 23.94 -7.85
C PHE A 227 5.41 24.54 -6.97
N GLY A 228 6.62 23.98 -6.99
CA GLY A 228 7.78 24.48 -6.25
C GLY A 228 7.84 24.00 -4.79
N ARG A 229 8.53 24.78 -3.94
CA ARG A 229 8.88 24.39 -2.55
C ARG A 229 7.71 24.49 -1.55
N ILE A 230 6.65 25.21 -1.90
CA ILE A 230 5.46 25.39 -1.05
C ILE A 230 4.21 25.40 -1.90
N TYR A 231 3.27 24.51 -1.59
CA TYR A 231 2.02 24.38 -2.32
C TYR A 231 0.94 23.78 -1.45
N ARG A 232 -0.31 23.82 -1.90
CA ARG A 232 -1.45 23.24 -1.21
C ARG A 232 -1.96 22.00 -1.93
N ILE A 233 -2.22 20.94 -1.17
CA ILE A 233 -3.05 19.81 -1.59
C ILE A 233 -4.38 19.82 -0.82
N TRP A 234 -5.35 19.02 -1.27
CA TRP A 234 -6.62 18.84 -0.57
C TRP A 234 -6.68 17.44 0.05
N SER A 235 -6.94 17.32 1.35
CA SER A 235 -7.29 16.05 1.97
C SER A 235 -8.79 16.05 2.29
N GLY A 236 -9.57 15.43 1.43
CA GLY A 236 -10.99 15.72 1.27
C GLY A 236 -11.15 17.21 0.97
N THR A 237 -12.00 17.90 1.71
CA THR A 237 -12.22 19.35 1.54
C THR A 237 -11.27 20.22 2.36
N VAL A 238 -10.36 19.63 3.13
CA VAL A 238 -9.43 20.34 4.01
C VAL A 238 -8.13 20.60 3.26
N GLY A 239 -7.70 21.85 3.20
CA GLY A 239 -6.42 22.21 2.57
C GLY A 239 -5.24 21.87 3.48
N GLU A 240 -4.22 21.20 2.93
CA GLU A 240 -2.96 20.93 3.60
C GLU A 240 -1.81 21.61 2.84
N ILE A 241 -1.04 22.44 3.55
CA ILE A 241 0.15 23.08 2.98
C ILE A 241 1.34 22.13 3.05
N VAL A 242 1.91 21.81 1.90
CA VAL A 242 3.11 20.99 1.79
C VAL A 242 4.34 21.86 1.97
N ILE A 243 5.18 21.46 2.91
CA ILE A 243 6.42 22.14 3.27
C ILE A 243 7.60 21.21 2.97
N THR A 244 8.58 21.72 2.23
CA THR A 244 9.71 20.93 1.72
C THR A 244 11.09 21.45 2.14
N ASP A 245 11.14 22.68 2.67
CA ASP A 245 12.39 23.43 2.90
C ASP A 245 12.68 23.57 4.41
N PRO A 246 13.91 23.29 4.89
CA PRO A 246 14.27 23.40 6.31
C PRO A 246 13.99 24.77 6.93
N THR A 247 14.11 25.86 6.17
CA THR A 247 13.84 27.22 6.66
C THR A 247 12.35 27.44 6.92
N HIS A 248 11.50 26.88 6.06
CA HIS A 248 10.04 26.87 6.21
C HIS A 248 9.59 25.95 7.35
N VAL A 249 10.24 24.80 7.52
CA VAL A 249 10.03 23.93 8.68
C VAL A 249 10.36 24.69 9.96
N LYS A 250 11.52 25.36 10.02
CA LYS A 250 11.91 26.16 11.19
C LYS A 250 10.90 27.27 11.50
N SER A 251 10.40 27.98 10.48
CA SER A 251 9.46 29.08 10.68
C SER A 251 8.10 28.62 11.20
N ILE A 252 7.65 27.40 10.86
CA ILE A 252 6.36 26.88 11.30
C ILE A 252 6.44 26.12 12.64
N PHE A 253 7.58 25.52 12.99
CA PHE A 253 7.74 24.62 14.16
C PHE A 253 8.25 25.27 15.45
N TYR A 254 8.49 26.58 15.50
CA TYR A 254 9.10 27.20 16.69
C TYR A 254 8.26 27.06 17.97
N ASP A 255 6.93 26.93 17.85
CA ASP A 255 5.96 26.70 18.94
C ASP A 255 5.21 25.36 18.77
N SER A 256 5.93 24.34 18.30
CA SER A 256 5.38 23.00 18.04
C SER A 256 4.71 22.33 19.25
N ASP A 257 4.92 22.84 20.46
CA ASP A 257 4.19 22.47 21.68
C ASP A 257 2.70 22.81 21.63
N LYS A 258 2.32 23.81 20.84
CA LYS A 258 0.94 24.31 20.73
C LYS A 258 0.23 23.87 19.45
N HIS A 259 0.89 23.07 18.62
CA HIS A 259 0.31 22.60 17.37
C HIS A 259 -0.82 21.62 17.63
N ILE A 260 -1.85 21.66 16.77
CA ILE A 260 -2.97 20.73 16.79
C ILE A 260 -2.85 19.76 15.63
N LYS A 261 -3.08 18.47 15.88
CA LYS A 261 -3.23 17.45 14.83
C LYS A 261 -4.54 17.67 14.10
N ALA A 262 -4.55 17.35 12.80
CA ALA A 262 -5.77 17.38 12.02
C ALA A 262 -6.77 16.34 12.54
N THR A 263 -8.05 16.74 12.66
CA THR A 263 -9.13 15.84 13.07
C THR A 263 -9.15 14.59 12.19
N ASN A 264 -9.05 13.42 12.80
CA ASN A 264 -9.01 12.11 12.14
C ASN A 264 -7.96 12.04 11.01
N ASN A 265 -6.84 12.79 11.13
CA ASN A 265 -5.80 12.94 10.10
C ASN A 265 -6.34 13.39 8.72
N ASN A 266 -7.49 14.06 8.70
CA ASN A 266 -8.26 14.35 7.49
C ASN A 266 -8.59 13.10 6.66
N SER A 267 -8.78 11.92 7.27
CA SER A 267 -9.15 10.65 6.59
C SER A 267 -10.60 10.21 6.86
N GLY A 268 -11.39 11.06 7.53
CA GLY A 268 -12.83 10.90 7.72
C GLY A 268 -13.24 9.97 8.86
N TRP A 269 -14.47 9.48 8.82
CA TRP A 269 -15.13 8.88 9.99
C TRP A 269 -14.52 7.54 10.40
N LEU A 270 -14.12 6.70 9.43
CA LEU A 270 -13.56 5.39 9.75
C LEU A 270 -12.22 5.53 10.47
N MET A 271 -11.40 6.50 10.06
CA MET A 271 -10.18 6.86 10.79
C MET A 271 -10.48 7.37 12.19
N GLY A 272 -11.51 8.20 12.35
CA GLY A 272 -11.92 8.74 13.64
C GLY A 272 -12.40 7.67 14.62
N GLU A 273 -13.19 6.71 14.15
CA GLU A 273 -13.68 5.62 14.99
C GLU A 273 -12.63 4.57 15.34
N LEU A 274 -11.59 4.44 14.49
CA LEU A 274 -10.50 3.50 14.70
C LEU A 274 -9.42 4.09 15.61
N LEU A 275 -8.94 5.31 15.33
CA LEU A 275 -7.79 5.94 16.00
C LEU A 275 -7.99 7.41 16.41
N GLY A 276 -9.18 8.00 16.23
CA GLY A 276 -9.40 9.43 16.48
C GLY A 276 -9.14 9.91 17.92
N GLN A 277 -9.10 9.00 18.89
CA GLN A 277 -8.84 9.24 20.31
C GLN A 277 -7.47 8.71 20.78
N CYS A 278 -6.63 8.19 19.88
CA CYS A 278 -5.28 7.73 20.25
C CYS A 278 -4.35 8.91 20.57
N VAL A 279 -3.35 8.67 21.43
CA VAL A 279 -2.40 9.69 21.90
C VAL A 279 -1.65 10.40 20.77
N GLY A 280 -1.41 9.73 19.62
CA GLY A 280 -0.73 10.33 18.48
C GLY A 280 -1.57 11.37 17.71
N LEU A 281 -2.90 11.30 17.76
CA LEU A 281 -3.80 12.09 16.91
C LEU A 281 -4.62 13.16 17.64
N ILE A 282 -4.68 13.11 18.97
CA ILE A 282 -5.35 14.14 19.79
C ILE A 282 -4.42 15.32 20.10
N SER A 283 -4.96 16.42 20.64
CA SER A 283 -4.20 17.68 20.83
C SER A 283 -4.53 18.42 22.13
N GLY A 284 -3.72 19.43 22.47
CA GLY A 284 -3.97 20.35 23.58
C GLY A 284 -4.05 19.67 24.96
N ALA A 285 -5.01 20.11 25.78
CA ALA A 285 -5.23 19.57 27.13
C ALA A 285 -5.61 18.08 27.11
N HIS A 286 -6.41 17.68 26.12
CA HIS A 286 -6.79 16.28 25.91
C HIS A 286 -5.58 15.38 25.67
N TRP A 287 -4.70 15.79 24.76
CA TRP A 287 -3.43 15.11 24.54
C TRP A 287 -2.55 15.05 25.79
N SER A 288 -2.43 16.17 26.51
CA SER A 288 -1.58 16.24 27.70
C SER A 288 -2.03 15.26 28.77
N ARG A 289 -3.34 15.13 28.98
CA ARG A 289 -3.97 14.16 29.89
C ARG A 289 -3.68 12.71 29.49
N VAL A 290 -3.96 12.34 28.24
CA VAL A 290 -3.75 10.95 27.79
C VAL A 290 -2.26 10.60 27.75
N ARG A 291 -1.39 11.54 27.35
CA ARG A 291 0.05 11.31 27.32
C ARG A 291 0.65 11.16 28.71
N SER A 292 0.17 11.86 29.73
CA SER A 292 0.69 11.69 31.09
C SER A 292 0.47 10.27 31.61
N GLN A 293 -0.63 9.62 31.22
CA GLN A 293 -0.95 8.24 31.61
C GLN A 293 -0.20 7.18 30.79
N THR A 294 0.26 7.53 29.60
CA THR A 294 0.82 6.55 28.65
C THR A 294 2.32 6.68 28.45
N SER A 295 2.93 7.82 28.79
CA SER A 295 4.32 8.10 28.41
C SER A 295 5.39 7.63 29.39
N GLN A 296 5.04 7.36 30.64
CA GLN A 296 6.00 6.97 31.68
C GLN A 296 6.85 5.75 31.29
N HIS A 297 6.23 4.77 30.63
CA HIS A 297 6.87 3.53 30.17
C HIS A 297 7.70 3.68 28.89
N PHE A 298 7.69 4.85 28.25
CA PHE A 298 8.41 5.11 26.99
C PHE A 298 9.43 6.25 27.11
N THR A 299 9.71 6.72 28.33
CA THR A 299 10.83 7.63 28.60
C THR A 299 12.16 6.97 28.21
N HIS A 300 13.22 7.77 28.06
CA HIS A 300 14.55 7.21 27.79
C HIS A 300 14.98 6.20 28.87
N GLY A 301 14.71 6.49 30.14
CA GLY A 301 15.01 5.59 31.25
C GLY A 301 14.18 4.31 31.22
N ALA A 302 12.87 4.42 30.99
CA ALA A 302 12.00 3.26 30.88
C ALA A 302 12.38 2.37 29.68
N ALA A 303 12.66 2.96 28.51
CA ALA A 303 13.12 2.22 27.34
C ALA A 303 14.44 1.48 27.61
N ALA A 304 15.36 2.07 28.38
CA ALA A 304 16.60 1.42 28.77
C ALA A 304 16.37 0.21 29.69
N GLN A 305 15.36 0.25 30.57
CA GLN A 305 14.99 -0.88 31.43
C GLN A 305 14.43 -2.06 30.61
N GLN A 306 13.91 -1.82 29.41
CA GLN A 306 13.36 -2.85 28.52
C GLN A 306 14.42 -3.58 27.70
N ILE A 307 15.69 -3.15 27.75
CA ILE A 307 16.78 -3.74 26.95
C ILE A 307 16.93 -5.26 27.14
N PRO A 308 16.98 -5.81 28.37
CA PRO A 308 17.13 -7.25 28.56
C PRO A 308 16.02 -8.05 27.88
N HIS A 309 14.79 -7.54 27.95
CA HIS A 309 13.63 -8.16 27.32
C HIS A 309 13.69 -8.07 25.79
N ILE A 310 14.08 -6.92 25.24
CA ILE A 310 14.25 -6.75 23.78
C ILE A 310 15.35 -7.68 23.25
N ILE A 311 16.47 -7.83 23.97
CA ILE A 311 17.53 -8.78 23.62
C ILE A 311 16.98 -10.22 23.61
N LYS A 312 16.26 -10.63 24.67
CA LYS A 312 15.64 -11.96 24.75
C LYS A 312 14.65 -12.21 23.61
N CYS A 313 13.80 -11.23 23.31
CA CYS A 313 12.83 -11.30 22.20
C CYS A 313 13.55 -11.43 20.85
N THR A 314 14.62 -10.65 20.65
CA THR A 314 15.46 -10.70 19.44
C THR A 314 16.13 -12.05 19.29
N ALA A 315 16.75 -12.57 20.36
CA ALA A 315 17.43 -13.86 20.35
C ALA A 315 16.48 -15.00 20.03
N LYS A 316 15.29 -15.05 20.67
CA LYS A 316 14.23 -16.03 20.37
C LYS A 316 13.79 -15.97 18.90
N HIS A 317 13.63 -14.77 18.35
CA HIS A 317 13.24 -14.59 16.96
C HIS A 317 14.31 -15.09 16.00
N LEU A 318 15.58 -14.72 16.25
CA LEU A 318 16.72 -15.19 15.45
C LEU A 318 16.89 -16.71 15.56
N GLU A 319 16.77 -17.30 16.75
CA GLU A 319 16.84 -18.76 16.95
C GLU A 319 15.79 -19.50 16.11
N ASN A 320 14.57 -18.97 16.03
CA ASN A 320 13.54 -19.54 15.17
C ASN A 320 13.93 -19.46 13.68
N LEU A 321 14.55 -18.37 13.23
CA LEU A 321 15.08 -18.29 11.86
C LEU A 321 16.21 -19.29 11.61
N HIS A 322 17.04 -19.58 12.62
CA HIS A 322 18.12 -20.58 12.57
C HIS A 322 17.63 -22.02 12.67
N THR A 323 16.47 -22.27 13.26
CA THR A 323 15.96 -23.63 13.45
C THR A 323 14.99 -24.00 12.35
N ASN A 324 14.03 -23.11 12.07
CA ASN A 324 12.87 -23.38 11.21
C ASN A 324 12.81 -22.47 9.97
N GLY A 325 13.63 -21.43 9.91
CA GLY A 325 13.56 -20.39 8.87
C GLY A 325 14.65 -20.47 7.81
N PRO A 326 14.86 -19.37 7.06
CA PRO A 326 15.83 -19.31 5.95
C PRO A 326 17.28 -19.46 6.40
N LEU A 327 17.58 -19.21 7.67
CA LEU A 327 18.92 -19.34 8.26
C LEU A 327 19.21 -20.75 8.81
N SER A 328 18.26 -21.68 8.70
CA SER A 328 18.45 -23.06 9.16
C SER A 328 19.44 -23.87 8.33
N PRO A 329 20.08 -24.94 8.84
CA PRO A 329 21.04 -25.72 8.05
C PRO A 329 20.53 -26.20 6.68
N LYS A 330 19.21 -26.41 6.55
CA LYS A 330 18.51 -26.78 5.31
C LYS A 330 17.76 -25.62 4.63
N GLY A 331 17.83 -24.42 5.20
CA GLY A 331 17.12 -23.22 4.74
C GLY A 331 17.75 -22.61 3.48
N THR A 332 17.00 -21.72 2.84
CA THR A 332 17.36 -21.09 1.56
C THR A 332 18.57 -20.17 1.62
N ARG A 333 18.98 -19.72 2.81
CA ARG A 333 19.95 -18.61 3.01
C ARG A 333 19.51 -17.29 2.35
N LEU A 334 18.24 -17.18 2.00
CA LEU A 334 17.63 -15.97 1.44
C LEU A 334 16.67 -15.42 2.47
N LEU A 335 16.96 -14.21 2.93
CA LEU A 335 16.22 -13.51 3.97
C LEU A 335 15.39 -12.39 3.33
N ASP A 336 14.09 -12.36 3.61
CA ASP A 336 13.19 -11.26 3.28
C ASP A 336 13.19 -10.26 4.44
N PRO A 337 13.72 -9.02 4.27
CA PRO A 337 13.82 -8.03 5.33
C PRO A 337 12.50 -7.65 5.99
N VAL A 338 11.38 -7.85 5.30
CA VAL A 338 10.03 -7.51 5.76
C VAL A 338 9.37 -8.75 6.36
N GLN A 339 9.22 -9.84 5.60
CA GLN A 339 8.45 -11.00 6.04
C GLN A 339 9.11 -11.74 7.19
N ASP A 340 10.44 -11.88 7.18
CA ASP A 340 11.15 -12.64 8.20
C ASP A 340 11.24 -11.88 9.53
N PHE A 341 11.08 -10.55 9.53
CA PHE A 341 11.21 -9.71 10.73
C PHE A 341 9.94 -9.00 11.18
N LYS A 342 8.82 -9.10 10.44
CA LYS A 342 7.60 -8.34 10.76
C LYS A 342 7.06 -8.56 12.16
N TYR A 343 7.25 -9.75 12.73
CA TYR A 343 6.73 -10.05 14.06
C TYR A 343 7.68 -9.69 15.20
N LEU A 344 8.97 -9.41 14.94
CA LEU A 344 9.90 -9.07 16.01
C LEU A 344 9.50 -7.75 16.71
N PRO A 345 9.33 -6.62 15.99
CA PRO A 345 8.88 -5.38 16.62
C PRO A 345 7.49 -5.51 17.25
N PHE A 346 6.58 -6.25 16.60
CA PHE A 346 5.24 -6.52 17.13
C PHE A 346 5.31 -7.14 18.52
N TRP A 347 6.05 -8.25 18.66
CA TRP A 347 6.15 -8.96 19.93
C TRP A 347 6.97 -8.21 20.97
N ALA A 348 7.98 -7.45 20.56
CA ALA A 348 8.72 -6.60 21.49
C ALA A 348 7.81 -5.55 22.14
N VAL A 349 6.94 -4.89 21.37
CA VAL A 349 5.97 -3.91 21.90
C VAL A 349 4.82 -4.60 22.63
N ALA A 350 4.30 -5.72 22.13
CA ALA A 350 3.24 -6.47 22.80
C ALA A 350 3.66 -6.94 24.19
N ASN A 351 4.85 -7.50 24.32
CA ASN A 351 5.37 -7.88 25.63
C ASN A 351 5.66 -6.67 26.53
N LEU A 352 6.10 -5.54 25.96
CA LEU A 352 6.25 -4.31 26.74
C LEU A 352 4.91 -3.87 27.33
N LEU A 353 3.82 -3.96 26.56
CA LEU A 353 2.49 -3.51 26.97
C LEU A 353 1.76 -4.49 27.90
N TYR A 354 1.90 -5.79 27.65
CA TYR A 354 1.09 -6.84 28.27
C TYR A 354 1.89 -7.91 29.01
N GLY A 355 3.22 -7.82 29.04
CA GLY A 355 4.06 -8.88 29.57
C GLY A 355 3.90 -10.19 28.80
N ASP A 356 4.09 -11.31 29.49
CA ASP A 356 3.84 -12.64 28.94
C ASP A 356 2.34 -12.96 28.93
N LEU A 357 1.77 -13.14 27.74
CA LEU A 357 0.34 -13.36 27.49
C LEU A 357 -0.03 -14.84 27.29
N GLY A 358 0.96 -15.74 27.18
CA GLY A 358 0.71 -17.13 26.81
C GLY A 358 0.18 -17.33 25.37
N THR A 359 0.22 -18.57 24.89
CA THR A 359 0.04 -18.89 23.47
C THR A 359 -1.37 -18.62 22.93
N GLU A 360 -2.42 -18.79 23.74
CA GLU A 360 -3.81 -18.58 23.32
C GLU A 360 -4.09 -17.10 23.05
N MET A 361 -3.68 -16.21 23.97
CA MET A 361 -3.87 -14.78 23.80
C MET A 361 -2.97 -14.22 22.69
N GLU A 362 -1.76 -14.75 22.52
CA GLU A 362 -0.90 -14.41 21.37
C GLU A 362 -1.58 -14.76 20.03
N ALA A 363 -2.24 -15.93 19.94
CA ALA A 363 -2.97 -16.33 18.74
C ALA A 363 -4.17 -15.41 18.47
N GLU A 364 -4.97 -15.10 19.48
CA GLU A 364 -6.09 -14.16 19.35
C GLU A 364 -5.63 -12.76 18.92
N MET A 365 -4.50 -12.27 19.47
CA MET A 365 -3.93 -10.98 19.10
C MET A 365 -3.55 -10.92 17.61
N LYS A 366 -3.04 -12.02 17.04
CA LYS A 366 -2.76 -12.10 15.60
C LYS A 366 -4.04 -11.99 14.77
N GLU A 367 -5.10 -12.72 15.12
CA GLU A 367 -6.39 -12.65 14.43
C GLU A 367 -6.98 -11.23 14.47
N LEU A 368 -6.85 -10.56 15.61
CA LEU A 368 -7.26 -9.16 15.78
C LEU A 368 -6.47 -8.23 14.87
N GLY A 369 -5.16 -8.47 14.72
CA GLY A 369 -4.31 -7.75 13.78
C GLY A 369 -4.77 -7.91 12.32
N GLU A 370 -5.13 -9.12 11.90
CA GLU A 370 -5.65 -9.37 10.55
C GLU A 370 -7.00 -8.66 10.29
N LEU A 371 -7.91 -8.68 11.27
CA LEU A 371 -9.17 -7.95 11.20
C LEU A 371 -8.93 -6.44 11.13
N ARG A 372 -8.04 -5.93 11.99
CA ARG A 372 -7.64 -4.52 12.01
C ARG A 372 -7.08 -4.09 10.66
N GLU A 373 -6.21 -4.90 10.05
CA GLU A 373 -5.57 -4.56 8.78
C GLU A 373 -6.56 -4.45 7.61
N ARG A 374 -7.60 -5.28 7.59
CA ARG A 374 -8.70 -5.14 6.60
C ARG A 374 -9.43 -3.81 6.75
N ILE A 375 -9.67 -3.37 7.99
CA ILE A 375 -10.31 -2.08 8.27
C ILE A 375 -9.39 -0.94 7.84
N TRP A 376 -8.10 -1.02 8.19
CA TRP A 376 -7.08 -0.03 7.82
C TRP A 376 -6.94 0.12 6.29
N SER A 377 -6.86 -0.99 5.56
CA SER A 377 -6.77 -0.98 4.10
C SER A 377 -7.97 -0.29 3.43
N ARG A 378 -9.17 -0.42 3.99
CA ARG A 378 -10.36 0.31 3.50
C ARG A 378 -10.31 1.79 3.87
N MET A 379 -9.81 2.12 5.05
CA MET A 379 -9.64 3.50 5.50
C MET A 379 -8.63 4.25 4.62
N ILE A 380 -7.44 3.67 4.38
CA ILE A 380 -6.35 4.32 3.64
C ILE A 380 -6.65 4.45 2.13
N ARG A 381 -7.63 3.72 1.61
CA ARG A 381 -8.15 3.91 0.23
C ARG A 381 -9.11 5.10 0.14
N GLY A 382 -9.60 5.62 1.27
CA GLY A 382 -10.57 6.70 1.34
C GLY A 382 -11.89 6.32 0.67
N GLY A 383 -12.42 7.24 -0.15
CA GLY A 383 -13.68 7.03 -0.84
C GLY A 383 -14.86 7.33 0.08
N MET A 384 -15.79 6.38 0.14
CA MET A 384 -17.01 6.53 0.92
C MET A 384 -16.73 6.53 2.43
N THR A 385 -15.62 5.94 2.91
CA THR A 385 -15.19 5.94 4.33
C THR A 385 -14.85 7.33 4.86
N ARG A 386 -14.76 8.33 3.97
CA ARG A 386 -14.50 9.72 4.34
C ARG A 386 -15.74 10.46 4.82
N PHE A 387 -16.92 10.09 4.34
CA PHE A 387 -18.15 10.85 4.57
C PHE A 387 -18.92 10.31 5.77
N GLU A 388 -19.18 11.15 6.76
CA GLU A 388 -19.83 10.75 8.03
C GLU A 388 -21.14 9.99 7.82
N ILE A 389 -21.95 10.39 6.82
CA ILE A 389 -23.24 9.75 6.53
C ILE A 389 -23.12 8.27 6.16
N THR A 390 -21.96 7.83 5.64
CA THR A 390 -21.76 6.44 5.21
C THR A 390 -21.52 5.49 6.39
N ARG A 391 -21.28 6.02 7.59
CA ARG A 391 -21.23 5.24 8.83
C ARG A 391 -22.50 4.44 9.08
N PHE A 392 -23.64 4.97 8.66
CA PHE A 392 -24.96 4.36 8.86
C PHE A 392 -25.36 3.39 7.74
N LEU A 393 -24.56 3.26 6.68
CA LEU A 393 -24.84 2.34 5.59
C LEU A 393 -24.51 0.88 6.00
N PRO A 394 -25.31 -0.11 5.56
CA PRO A 394 -25.14 -1.51 5.93
C PRO A 394 -24.04 -2.21 5.11
N TRP A 395 -22.82 -1.67 5.15
CA TRP A 395 -21.66 -2.20 4.42
C TRP A 395 -20.57 -2.72 5.35
N GLY A 396 -19.70 -3.60 4.83
CA GLY A 396 -18.78 -4.44 5.62
C GLY A 396 -17.88 -3.68 6.59
N ALA A 397 -17.49 -2.44 6.28
CA ALA A 397 -16.57 -1.65 7.10
C ALA A 397 -17.12 -1.36 8.52
N ALA A 398 -18.37 -0.92 8.63
CA ALA A 398 -18.96 -0.60 9.94
C ALA A 398 -19.17 -1.85 10.81
N ARG A 399 -19.46 -3.00 10.18
CA ARG A 399 -19.61 -4.29 10.87
C ARG A 399 -18.27 -4.79 11.41
N GLU A 400 -17.24 -4.82 10.57
CA GLU A 400 -15.89 -5.25 10.96
C GLU A 400 -15.30 -4.35 12.04
N LEU A 401 -15.52 -3.03 11.95
CA LEU A 401 -15.10 -2.10 12.99
C LEU A 401 -15.78 -2.41 14.35
N ARG A 402 -17.09 -2.68 14.36
CA ARG A 402 -17.81 -3.04 15.61
C ARG A 402 -17.31 -4.36 16.18
N GLU A 403 -17.07 -5.35 15.32
CA GLU A 403 -16.48 -6.63 15.73
C GLU A 403 -15.10 -6.41 16.35
N PHE A 404 -14.23 -5.65 15.68
CA PHE A 404 -12.89 -5.34 16.16
C PHE A 404 -12.94 -4.62 17.51
N LYS A 405 -13.68 -3.51 17.64
CA LYS A 405 -13.78 -2.75 18.90
C LYS A 405 -14.28 -3.64 20.06
N THR A 406 -15.24 -4.53 19.79
CA THR A 406 -15.79 -5.45 20.80
C THR A 406 -14.76 -6.48 21.26
N ARG A 407 -14.13 -7.18 20.31
CA ARG A 407 -13.11 -8.20 20.62
C ARG A 407 -11.86 -7.54 21.24
N TRP A 408 -11.43 -6.39 20.74
CA TRP A 408 -10.29 -5.63 21.25
C TRP A 408 -10.49 -5.17 22.70
N ALA A 409 -11.69 -4.68 23.03
CA ALA A 409 -12.02 -4.33 24.42
C ALA A 409 -12.02 -5.56 25.34
N SER A 410 -12.56 -6.69 24.88
CA SER A 410 -12.55 -7.96 25.64
C SER A 410 -11.13 -8.47 25.87
N PHE A 411 -10.31 -8.46 24.80
CA PHE A 411 -8.91 -8.85 24.84
C PHE A 411 -8.11 -8.04 25.87
N ASN A 412 -8.20 -6.71 25.82
CA ASN A 412 -7.43 -5.86 26.73
C ASN A 412 -7.83 -6.03 28.20
N ARG A 413 -9.12 -6.28 28.50
CA ARG A 413 -9.54 -6.59 29.88
C ARG A 413 -8.93 -7.89 30.37
N ARG A 414 -8.99 -8.96 29.57
CA ARG A 414 -8.38 -10.26 29.92
C ARG A 414 -6.87 -10.15 30.05
N ALA A 415 -6.22 -9.38 29.19
CA ALA A 415 -4.78 -9.15 29.23
C ALA A 415 -4.37 -8.43 30.53
N ARG A 416 -5.14 -7.42 30.93
CA ARG A 416 -4.99 -6.76 32.23
C ARG A 416 -5.16 -7.75 33.38
N ASP A 417 -6.25 -8.53 33.38
CA ASP A 417 -6.54 -9.48 34.45
C ASP A 417 -5.42 -10.54 34.57
N ALA A 418 -4.88 -11.00 33.45
CA ALA A 418 -3.72 -11.90 33.41
C ALA A 418 -2.45 -11.25 34.00
N CYS A 419 -2.15 -9.99 33.62
CA CYS A 419 -1.01 -9.26 34.19
C CYS A 419 -1.12 -9.11 35.71
N VAL A 420 -2.31 -8.72 36.20
CA VAL A 420 -2.58 -8.58 37.64
C VAL A 420 -2.42 -9.91 38.37
N HIS A 421 -2.97 -10.99 37.81
CA HIS A 421 -2.85 -12.33 38.40
C HIS A 421 -1.39 -12.79 38.48
N SER A 422 -0.61 -12.54 37.43
CA SER A 422 0.80 -12.90 37.35
C SER A 422 1.74 -11.87 37.99
N GLN A 423 1.22 -10.82 38.63
CA GLN A 423 1.99 -9.75 39.27
C GLN A 423 3.03 -9.10 38.35
N GLN A 424 2.69 -8.95 37.07
CA GLN A 424 3.55 -8.31 36.07
C GLN A 424 3.32 -6.79 36.11
N ASP A 425 4.40 -6.03 36.26
CA ASP A 425 4.38 -4.57 36.15
C ASP A 425 4.36 -4.17 34.67
N THR A 426 3.16 -3.86 34.15
CA THR A 426 2.93 -3.61 32.72
C THR A 426 2.09 -2.35 32.50
N PRO A 427 2.33 -1.62 31.40
CA PRO A 427 1.57 -0.41 31.07
C PRO A 427 0.07 -0.63 31.00
N ILE A 428 -0.41 -1.81 30.58
CA ILE A 428 -1.84 -2.08 30.51
C ILE A 428 -2.51 -2.01 31.88
N VAL A 429 -1.82 -2.44 32.95
CA VAL A 429 -2.35 -2.39 34.32
C VAL A 429 -2.52 -0.95 34.76
N ASP A 430 -1.49 -0.12 34.59
CA ASP A 430 -1.51 1.30 34.93
C ASP A 430 -2.56 2.07 34.11
N MET A 431 -2.67 1.77 32.82
CA MET A 431 -3.66 2.42 31.96
C MET A 431 -5.10 2.08 32.38
N PHE A 432 -5.38 0.83 32.78
CA PHE A 432 -6.70 0.48 33.30
C PHE A 432 -6.97 1.08 34.67
N ALA A 433 -5.96 1.19 35.55
CA ALA A 433 -6.09 1.91 36.82
C ALA A 433 -6.47 3.38 36.57
N ALA A 434 -5.83 4.05 35.60
CA ALA A 434 -6.18 5.41 35.19
C ALA A 434 -7.62 5.52 34.64
N VAL A 435 -8.15 4.46 34.01
CA VAL A 435 -9.55 4.39 33.58
C VAL A 435 -10.50 4.27 34.78
N GLU A 436 -10.15 3.44 35.75
CA GLU A 436 -10.93 3.26 36.99
C GLU A 436 -10.97 4.54 37.83
N GLU A 437 -9.88 5.33 37.83
CA GLU A 437 -9.78 6.65 38.45
C GLU A 437 -10.46 7.78 37.65
N GLY A 438 -10.87 7.51 36.40
CA GLY A 438 -11.49 8.49 35.51
C GLY A 438 -10.53 9.52 34.90
N THR A 439 -9.21 9.32 35.04
CA THR A 439 -8.19 10.19 34.44
C THR A 439 -7.88 9.83 32.98
N LEU A 440 -8.25 8.62 32.55
CA LEU A 440 -8.22 8.13 31.18
C LEU A 440 -9.60 7.57 30.79
N GLN A 441 -10.04 7.75 29.55
CA GLN A 441 -11.25 7.11 29.04
C GLN A 441 -10.91 5.75 28.43
N LEU A 442 -11.82 4.77 28.55
CA LEU A 442 -11.59 3.44 27.98
C LEU A 442 -11.32 3.47 26.48
N GLU A 443 -12.01 4.34 25.73
CA GLU A 443 -11.77 4.48 24.29
C GLU A 443 -10.37 5.05 23.98
N GLU A 444 -9.89 6.02 24.77
CA GLU A 444 -8.53 6.57 24.65
C GLU A 444 -7.47 5.49 24.90
N LEU A 445 -7.67 4.66 25.93
CA LEU A 445 -6.82 3.49 26.23
C LEU A 445 -6.78 2.53 25.04
N LEU A 446 -7.95 2.04 24.61
CA LEU A 446 -8.04 1.00 23.59
C LEU A 446 -7.47 1.46 22.24
N GLN A 447 -7.76 2.68 21.82
CA GLN A 447 -7.22 3.22 20.56
C GLN A 447 -5.72 3.54 20.67
N THR A 448 -5.22 3.90 21.85
CA THR A 448 -3.77 4.08 22.06
C THR A 448 -3.03 2.74 22.01
N CYS A 449 -3.59 1.67 22.57
CA CYS A 449 -3.01 0.32 22.43
C CYS A 449 -3.06 -0.17 20.97
N ASP A 450 -4.14 0.10 20.22
CA ASP A 450 -4.22 -0.19 18.77
C ASP A 450 -3.11 0.56 18.01
N GLU A 451 -2.96 1.87 18.26
CA GLU A 451 -1.90 2.67 17.67
C GLU A 451 -0.51 2.06 17.94
N MET A 452 -0.21 1.73 19.20
CA MET A 452 1.09 1.19 19.62
C MET A 452 1.42 -0.15 18.96
N LEU A 453 0.45 -1.03 18.77
CA LEU A 453 0.67 -2.39 18.29
C LEU A 453 0.51 -2.53 16.79
N PHE A 454 -0.60 -2.04 16.23
CA PHE A 454 -0.99 -2.33 14.86
C PHE A 454 -0.61 -1.20 13.93
N ALA A 455 -0.92 0.06 14.28
CA ALA A 455 -0.57 1.19 13.41
C ALA A 455 0.94 1.38 13.30
N ASN A 456 1.66 1.21 14.41
CA ASN A 456 3.12 1.37 14.45
C ASN A 456 3.89 0.12 14.01
N LEU A 457 3.20 -0.99 13.70
CA LEU A 457 3.83 -2.19 13.19
C LEU A 457 4.51 -1.91 11.85
N ASP A 458 3.72 -1.49 10.85
CA ASP A 458 4.21 -1.16 9.52
C ASP A 458 5.34 -0.13 9.57
N VAL A 459 5.18 0.88 10.43
CA VAL A 459 6.16 1.96 10.65
C VAL A 459 7.49 1.38 11.11
N THR A 460 7.49 0.52 12.13
CA THR A 460 8.74 -0.02 12.67
C THR A 460 9.39 -0.99 11.69
N ILE A 461 8.60 -1.75 10.93
CA ILE A 461 9.10 -2.68 9.92
C ILE A 461 9.73 -1.92 8.76
N GLY A 462 9.11 -0.84 8.29
CA GLY A 462 9.71 0.07 7.31
C GLY A 462 11.02 0.68 7.81
N ALA A 463 11.05 1.12 9.08
CA ALA A 463 12.27 1.67 9.69
C ALA A 463 13.40 0.65 9.77
N LEU A 464 13.07 -0.62 10.02
CA LEU A 464 14.01 -1.70 10.30
C LEU A 464 14.57 -2.34 9.02
N SER A 465 13.68 -2.71 8.09
CA SER A 465 13.98 -3.53 6.92
C SER A 465 15.02 -2.88 6.00
N TRP A 466 14.96 -1.56 5.81
CA TRP A 466 15.92 -0.83 4.98
C TRP A 466 17.36 -0.86 5.50
N ASN A 467 17.57 -0.99 6.82
CA ASN A 467 18.93 -1.14 7.36
C ASN A 467 19.60 -2.40 6.82
N LEU A 468 18.84 -3.49 6.73
CA LEU A 468 19.35 -4.77 6.24
C LEU A 468 19.78 -4.65 4.78
N VAL A 469 18.98 -3.96 3.95
CA VAL A 469 19.28 -3.75 2.52
C VAL A 469 20.50 -2.86 2.32
N PHE A 470 20.60 -1.73 3.02
CA PHE A 470 21.76 -0.84 2.90
C PHE A 470 23.04 -1.50 3.38
N LEU A 471 22.99 -2.23 4.50
CA LEU A 471 24.17 -2.96 4.99
C LEU A 471 24.53 -4.14 4.09
N ALA A 472 23.56 -4.75 3.40
CA ALA A 472 23.84 -5.81 2.43
C ALA A 472 24.58 -5.30 1.18
N THR A 473 24.47 -4.02 0.85
CA THR A 473 25.17 -3.39 -0.30
C THR A 473 26.41 -2.60 0.08
N HIS A 474 26.62 -2.31 1.37
CA HIS A 474 27.78 -1.57 1.87
C HIS A 474 28.57 -2.46 2.83
N GLN A 475 29.32 -3.41 2.26
CA GLN A 475 30.06 -4.43 3.02
C GLN A 475 31.14 -3.82 3.92
N ASP A 476 31.75 -2.72 3.51
CA ASP A 476 32.73 -1.95 4.28
C ASP A 476 32.12 -1.37 5.56
N VAL A 477 30.90 -0.81 5.47
CA VAL A 477 30.16 -0.31 6.63
C VAL A 477 29.75 -1.48 7.52
N GLN A 478 29.28 -2.59 6.93
CA GLN A 478 28.90 -3.79 7.66
C GLN A 478 30.08 -4.37 8.46
N ASP A 479 31.28 -4.36 7.87
CA ASP A 479 32.51 -4.85 8.51
C ASP A 479 32.96 -3.94 9.66
N GLN A 480 32.88 -2.62 9.48
CA GLN A 480 33.12 -1.66 10.57
C GLN A 480 32.13 -1.83 11.73
N ILE A 481 30.83 -2.01 11.43
CA ILE A 481 29.82 -2.28 12.46
C ILE A 481 30.12 -3.59 13.19
N ARG A 482 30.55 -4.65 12.48
CA ARG A 482 30.91 -5.91 13.10
C ARG A 482 32.11 -5.78 14.05
N ASN A 483 33.13 -5.01 13.66
CA ASN A 483 34.26 -4.70 14.53
C ASN A 483 33.79 -3.89 15.76
N GLU A 484 32.94 -2.88 15.55
CA GLU A 484 32.32 -2.10 16.63
C GLU A 484 31.53 -2.99 17.61
N ILE A 485 30.76 -3.95 17.09
CA ILE A 485 30.05 -4.95 17.91
C ILE A 485 31.06 -5.78 18.69
N PHE A 486 32.03 -6.40 18.02
CA PHE A 486 33.04 -7.26 18.64
C PHE A 486 33.77 -6.53 19.78
N GLU A 487 34.24 -5.31 19.55
CA GLU A 487 34.90 -4.49 20.57
C GLU A 487 34.03 -4.29 21.82
N ASN A 488 32.70 -4.21 21.65
CA ASN A 488 31.74 -3.98 22.73
C ASN A 488 31.11 -5.26 23.32
N THR A 489 31.29 -6.43 22.69
CA THR A 489 30.70 -7.72 23.13
C THR A 489 31.72 -8.81 23.47
N SER A 490 33.01 -8.66 23.13
CA SER A 490 34.07 -9.67 23.33
C SER A 490 34.40 -10.05 24.79
N HIS A 491 33.79 -9.38 25.76
CA HIS A 491 33.96 -9.69 27.17
C HIS A 491 32.64 -10.19 27.74
N PRO A 492 32.34 -11.50 27.59
CA PRO A 492 31.05 -12.10 27.99
C PRO A 492 30.76 -12.02 29.50
N ALA A 493 31.72 -11.58 30.32
CA ALA A 493 31.54 -11.36 31.75
C ALA A 493 30.84 -10.03 32.10
N ASP A 494 30.54 -9.16 31.12
CA ASP A 494 29.91 -7.85 31.36
C ASP A 494 28.65 -7.65 30.49
N GLU A 495 27.53 -8.26 30.89
CA GLU A 495 26.19 -7.99 30.31
C GLU A 495 25.84 -6.48 30.30
N THR A 496 26.44 -5.71 31.21
CA THR A 496 26.25 -4.25 31.27
C THR A 496 26.80 -3.54 30.03
N ARG A 497 27.78 -4.13 29.34
CA ARG A 497 28.45 -3.49 28.20
C ARG A 497 27.57 -3.44 26.95
N ILE A 498 26.88 -4.54 26.63
CA ILE A 498 25.92 -4.57 25.51
C ILE A 498 24.74 -3.62 25.79
N HIS A 499 24.28 -3.52 27.04
CA HIS A 499 23.23 -2.58 27.43
C HIS A 499 23.66 -1.11 27.23
N LYS A 500 24.89 -0.76 27.61
CA LYS A 500 25.45 0.59 27.37
C LYS A 500 25.60 0.88 25.89
N TYR A 501 26.05 -0.10 25.10
CA TYR A 501 26.21 0.04 23.66
C TYR A 501 24.87 0.25 22.95
N LEU A 502 23.82 -0.51 23.30
CA LEU A 502 22.46 -0.32 22.78
C LEU A 502 21.88 1.07 23.07
N GLN A 503 22.24 1.66 24.21
CA GLN A 503 21.81 3.01 24.59
C GLN A 503 22.62 4.12 23.90
N ASN A 504 23.85 3.84 23.47
CA ASN A 504 24.72 4.84 22.88
C ASN A 504 24.24 5.25 21.49
N SER A 505 23.81 6.50 21.34
CA SER A 505 23.33 7.08 20.07
C SER A 505 24.45 7.62 19.18
N ARG A 506 25.71 7.56 19.62
CA ARG A 506 26.91 8.02 18.89
C ARG A 506 27.79 6.85 18.45
N THR A 507 27.17 5.85 17.85
CA THR A 507 27.80 4.64 17.33
C THR A 507 27.59 4.55 15.83
N LEU A 508 28.44 3.84 15.10
CA LEU A 508 28.26 3.65 13.67
C LEU A 508 26.94 2.94 13.38
N ILE A 509 26.54 1.95 14.20
CA ILE A 509 25.23 1.30 14.06
C ILE A 509 24.07 2.29 14.21
N SER A 510 24.16 3.24 15.14
CA SER A 510 23.14 4.30 15.32
C SER A 510 23.11 5.25 14.12
N ALA A 511 24.28 5.64 13.62
CA ALA A 511 24.42 6.51 12.46
C ALA A 511 23.87 5.84 11.19
N SER A 512 24.08 4.53 11.03
CA SER A 512 23.55 3.71 9.94
C SER A 512 22.03 3.65 9.94
N ILE A 513 21.41 3.58 11.13
CA ILE A 513 19.95 3.62 11.28
C ILE A 513 19.38 4.99 10.89
N LEU A 514 20.06 6.07 11.26
CA LEU A 514 19.67 7.42 10.90
C LEU A 514 19.80 7.65 9.39
N GLU A 515 20.88 7.20 8.77
CA GLU A 515 21.10 7.32 7.33
C GLU A 515 20.12 6.48 6.51
N SER A 516 19.82 5.26 6.96
CA SER A 516 18.76 4.43 6.38
C SER A 516 17.40 5.16 6.42
N SER A 517 17.02 5.68 7.60
CA SER A 517 15.76 6.42 7.78
C SER A 517 15.73 7.74 6.98
N ARG A 518 16.89 8.33 6.69
CA ARG A 518 17.00 9.53 5.87
C ARG A 518 16.74 9.21 4.40
N LEU A 519 17.42 8.20 3.86
CA LEU A 519 17.28 7.78 2.46
C LEU A 519 15.96 7.06 2.16
N ARG A 520 15.34 6.49 3.19
CA ARG A 520 14.07 5.76 3.12
C ARG A 520 13.14 6.22 4.24
N PRO A 521 12.59 7.45 4.13
CA PRO A 521 11.65 7.95 5.12
C PRO A 521 10.36 7.16 5.09
N LEU A 522 9.82 6.91 6.28
CA LEU A 522 8.70 5.99 6.53
C LEU A 522 7.46 6.20 5.65
N ALA A 523 7.00 7.45 5.58
CA ALA A 523 5.85 7.85 4.78
C ALA A 523 6.25 9.09 3.98
N PRO A 524 5.79 9.27 2.73
CA PRO A 524 6.18 10.42 1.90
C PRO A 524 5.84 11.78 2.51
N PHE A 525 4.71 11.85 3.24
CA PHE A 525 4.29 13.05 3.94
C PHE A 525 4.01 12.78 5.42
N SER A 526 4.27 13.78 6.27
CA SER A 526 3.92 13.70 7.69
C SER A 526 2.41 13.66 7.94
N VAL A 527 2.02 13.22 9.13
CA VAL A 527 0.67 13.44 9.68
C VAL A 527 0.36 14.94 9.70
N ALA A 528 -0.85 15.31 9.32
CA ALA A 528 -1.26 16.71 9.21
C ALA A 528 -1.41 17.37 10.58
N GLN A 529 -0.96 18.62 10.69
CA GLN A 529 -1.09 19.43 11.89
C GLN A 529 -1.16 20.92 11.54
N ALA A 530 -1.54 21.76 12.49
CA ALA A 530 -1.72 23.19 12.29
C ALA A 530 -1.11 24.01 13.43
N ALA A 531 -0.55 25.17 13.08
CA ALA A 531 -0.07 26.15 14.04
C ALA A 531 -1.24 26.95 14.62
N PRO A 532 -1.20 27.35 15.90
CA PRO A 532 -2.29 28.09 16.55
C PRO A 532 -2.36 29.57 16.15
N THR A 533 -1.33 30.09 15.49
CA THR A 533 -1.24 31.49 15.07
C THR A 533 -0.82 31.58 13.60
N PRO A 534 -1.08 32.71 12.91
CA PRO A 534 -0.64 32.88 11.53
C PRO A 534 0.89 32.76 11.39
N ARG A 535 1.34 32.25 10.23
CA ARG A 535 2.74 31.93 9.96
C ARG A 535 3.15 32.50 8.61
N LEU A 536 4.20 33.32 8.60
CA LEU A 536 4.89 33.64 7.35
C LEU A 536 5.79 32.45 7.00
N VAL A 537 5.50 31.78 5.88
CA VAL A 537 6.27 30.65 5.37
C VAL A 537 6.64 30.94 3.93
N GLY A 538 7.93 31.16 3.68
CA GLY A 538 8.39 31.79 2.45
C GLY A 538 7.71 33.14 2.27
N GLN A 539 7.02 33.33 1.15
CA GLN A 539 6.27 34.54 0.85
C GLN A 539 4.79 34.50 1.28
N TYR A 540 4.31 33.38 1.82
CA TYR A 540 2.88 33.19 2.10
C TYR A 540 2.56 33.37 3.58
N LEU A 541 1.52 34.16 3.87
CA LEU A 541 0.94 34.23 5.21
C LEU A 541 -0.10 33.12 5.36
N ILE A 542 0.30 32.02 6.00
CA ILE A 542 -0.57 30.90 6.32
C ILE A 542 -1.45 31.28 7.52
N PRO A 543 -2.79 31.25 7.41
CA PRO A 543 -3.68 31.55 8.53
C PRO A 543 -3.54 30.53 9.68
N ALA A 544 -3.86 30.98 10.90
CA ALA A 544 -3.96 30.09 12.05
C ALA A 544 -4.88 28.90 11.77
N HIS A 545 -4.57 27.74 12.35
CA HIS A 545 -5.35 26.50 12.21
C HIS A 545 -5.45 25.96 10.77
N THR A 546 -4.60 26.44 9.86
CA THR A 546 -4.44 25.82 8.54
C THR A 546 -3.53 24.61 8.67
N ASN A 547 -3.99 23.46 8.18
CA ASN A 547 -3.19 22.24 8.19
C ASN A 547 -1.97 22.35 7.27
N PHE A 548 -0.88 21.76 7.70
CA PHE A 548 0.34 21.58 6.93
C PHE A 548 0.89 20.17 7.14
N ILE A 549 1.70 19.74 6.18
CA ILE A 549 2.44 18.48 6.16
C ILE A 549 3.87 18.73 5.68
N ILE A 550 4.79 17.89 6.15
CA ILE A 550 6.17 17.87 5.67
C ILE A 550 6.28 16.82 4.59
N ASP A 551 6.79 17.19 3.42
CA ASP A 551 7.27 16.23 2.42
C ASP A 551 8.62 15.71 2.89
N THR A 552 8.61 14.52 3.49
CA THR A 552 9.78 13.97 4.16
C THR A 552 10.78 13.44 3.15
N TYR A 553 10.33 12.99 1.98
CA TYR A 553 11.22 12.53 0.92
C TYR A 553 11.98 13.71 0.32
N LYS A 554 11.28 14.81 0.02
CA LYS A 554 11.92 16.03 -0.44
C LYS A 554 12.89 16.59 0.60
N LEU A 555 12.49 16.64 1.88
CA LEU A 555 13.31 17.16 2.97
C LEU A 555 14.54 16.30 3.28
N ASN A 556 14.35 14.98 3.45
CA ASN A 556 15.41 14.09 3.93
C ASN A 556 16.35 13.61 2.81
N VAL A 557 15.84 13.45 1.59
CA VAL A 557 16.58 12.77 0.50
C VAL A 557 17.03 13.77 -0.56
N GLN A 558 16.10 14.59 -1.06
CA GLN A 558 16.33 15.39 -2.27
C GLN A 558 16.75 16.84 -2.00
N HIS A 559 16.72 17.30 -0.75
CA HIS A 559 17.05 18.68 -0.43
C HIS A 559 18.56 18.93 -0.58
N GLU A 560 18.92 20.06 -1.17
CA GLU A 560 20.31 20.47 -1.46
C GLU A 560 21.20 20.59 -0.20
N ILE A 561 20.59 20.66 0.98
CA ILE A 561 21.28 20.68 2.29
C ILE A 561 22.09 19.41 2.55
N TRP A 562 21.74 18.30 1.90
CA TRP A 562 22.45 17.03 2.04
C TRP A 562 23.68 16.90 1.14
N GLY A 563 24.01 17.94 0.37
CA GLY A 563 25.17 17.98 -0.51
C GLY A 563 24.97 17.18 -1.80
N SER A 564 26.01 17.18 -2.65
CA SER A 564 26.02 16.42 -3.91
C SER A 564 25.94 14.91 -3.69
N ASP A 565 26.45 14.42 -2.56
CA ASP A 565 26.39 13.03 -2.10
C ASP A 565 25.09 12.70 -1.35
N GLY A 566 24.07 13.57 -1.40
CA GLY A 566 22.85 13.42 -0.60
C GLY A 566 22.05 12.15 -0.88
N LYS A 567 22.29 11.45 -1.99
CA LYS A 567 21.68 10.15 -2.30
C LYS A 567 22.53 8.95 -1.91
N GLU A 568 23.79 9.16 -1.58
CA GLU A 568 24.72 8.10 -1.17
C GLU A 568 24.45 7.69 0.28
N TYR A 569 24.56 6.40 0.56
CA TYR A 569 24.48 5.87 1.92
C TYR A 569 25.81 6.11 2.63
N ARG A 570 25.88 7.19 3.42
CA ARG A 570 27.08 7.58 4.19
C ARG A 570 26.75 7.79 5.67
N PRO A 571 26.72 6.73 6.48
CA PRO A 571 26.41 6.81 7.91
C PRO A 571 27.26 7.83 8.69
N SER A 572 28.55 7.98 8.35
CA SER A 572 29.46 8.92 9.04
C SER A 572 28.94 10.36 9.11
N ARG A 573 28.05 10.78 8.19
CA ARG A 573 27.45 12.13 8.22
C ARG A 573 26.71 12.41 9.54
N PHE A 574 26.14 11.39 10.18
CA PHE A 574 25.45 11.54 11.47
C PHE A 574 26.38 11.47 12.68
N LEU A 575 27.63 11.03 12.50
CA LEU A 575 28.69 11.13 13.50
C LEU A 575 29.33 12.53 13.48
N ASP A 576 29.51 13.09 12.29
CA ASP A 576 30.17 14.37 12.07
C ASP A 576 29.26 15.59 12.33
N ALA A 577 27.96 15.46 12.03
CA ALA A 577 27.02 16.58 12.08
C ALA A 577 26.61 16.95 13.51
N LYS A 578 26.43 18.26 13.74
CA LYS A 578 25.87 18.76 15.01
C LYS A 578 24.35 18.60 14.99
N ALA A 579 23.77 18.26 16.15
CA ALA A 579 22.32 18.14 16.30
C ALA A 579 21.54 19.41 15.87
N SER A 580 22.15 20.59 16.03
CA SER A 580 21.57 21.87 15.60
C SER A 580 21.43 22.01 14.09
N GLU A 581 22.33 21.40 13.32
CA GLU A 581 22.36 21.45 11.84
C GLU A 581 21.27 20.54 11.24
N LEU A 582 20.98 19.43 11.93
CA LEU A 582 20.00 18.43 11.49
C LEU A 582 18.56 18.73 11.92
N ARG A 583 18.36 19.59 12.94
CA ARG A 583 17.08 19.72 13.67
C ARG A 583 15.84 19.92 12.80
N TYR A 584 15.93 20.67 11.71
CA TYR A 584 14.81 20.94 10.79
C TYR A 584 15.04 20.41 9.38
N SER A 585 16.15 19.71 9.19
CA SER A 585 16.61 19.17 7.91
C SER A 585 16.30 17.67 7.78
N PHE A 586 15.98 17.02 8.90
CA PHE A 586 15.75 15.59 8.99
C PHE A 586 14.46 15.25 9.76
N TRP A 587 13.47 14.73 9.05
CA TRP A 587 12.20 14.26 9.61
C TRP A 587 12.21 12.75 9.82
N ARG A 588 12.24 12.30 11.09
CA ARG A 588 12.12 10.88 11.46
C ARG A 588 10.98 10.63 12.43
N PHE A 589 11.05 11.28 13.60
CA PHE A 589 10.08 11.13 14.69
C PHE A 589 9.28 12.41 14.98
N GLY A 590 9.27 13.35 14.03
CA GLY A 590 8.73 14.71 14.21
C GLY A 590 9.63 15.61 15.05
N PHE A 591 9.10 16.79 15.41
CA PHE A 591 9.82 17.83 16.15
C PHE A 591 9.08 18.25 17.43
N GLY A 592 9.85 18.77 18.40
CA GLY A 592 9.30 19.33 19.64
C GLY A 592 8.70 18.27 20.58
N PRO A 593 7.82 18.67 21.52
CA PRO A 593 7.29 17.76 22.53
C PRO A 593 6.28 16.75 21.97
N ARG A 594 5.77 16.97 20.75
CA ARG A 594 4.89 16.04 20.04
C ARG A 594 5.66 14.94 19.29
N GLN A 595 6.96 14.79 19.54
CA GLN A 595 7.75 13.69 19.01
C GLN A 595 7.16 12.33 19.36
N CYS A 596 7.40 11.37 18.46
CA CYS A 596 7.00 9.97 18.62
C CYS A 596 7.33 9.45 20.01
N LEU A 597 6.33 8.83 20.65
CA LEU A 597 6.46 8.30 21.99
C LEU A 597 7.43 7.11 22.03
N GLY A 598 7.33 6.21 21.06
CA GLY A 598 8.12 4.97 20.99
C GLY A 598 9.54 5.13 20.42
N LYS A 599 10.04 6.35 20.17
CA LYS A 599 11.32 6.56 19.45
C LYS A 599 12.52 5.83 20.07
N TYR A 600 12.60 5.79 21.40
CA TYR A 600 13.70 5.14 22.11
C TYR A 600 13.60 3.62 22.03
N VAL A 601 12.40 3.07 22.23
CA VAL A 601 12.13 1.63 22.12
C VAL A 601 12.39 1.15 20.69
N ALA A 602 11.93 1.89 19.68
CA ALA A 602 12.17 1.56 18.27
C ALA A 602 13.67 1.49 17.93
N ASP A 603 14.46 2.48 18.35
CA ASP A 603 15.91 2.47 18.13
C ASP A 603 16.58 1.27 18.83
N ILE A 604 16.17 0.92 20.04
CA ILE A 604 16.71 -0.25 20.76
C ILE A 604 16.35 -1.55 20.05
N ILE A 605 15.10 -1.72 19.58
CA ILE A 605 14.67 -2.91 18.82
C ILE A 605 15.51 -3.07 17.55
N ILE A 606 15.67 -1.99 16.77
CA ILE A 606 16.42 -2.05 15.51
C ILE A 606 17.90 -2.37 15.78
N ARG A 607 18.53 -1.71 16.77
CA ARG A 607 19.93 -1.99 17.13
C ARG A 607 20.10 -3.42 17.63
N SER A 608 19.21 -3.90 18.49
CA SER A 608 19.25 -5.27 19.02
C SER A 608 19.20 -6.29 17.89
N LEU A 609 18.29 -6.12 16.92
CA LEU A 609 18.23 -6.98 15.74
C LEU A 609 19.54 -6.94 14.95
N LEU A 610 20.01 -5.75 14.60
CA LEU A 610 21.21 -5.60 13.77
C LEU A 610 22.44 -6.22 14.46
N ILE A 611 22.57 -6.05 15.77
CA ILE A 611 23.65 -6.68 16.55
C ILE A 611 23.54 -8.20 16.49
N GLY A 612 22.37 -8.75 16.84
CA GLY A 612 22.17 -10.20 16.87
C GLY A 612 22.39 -10.86 15.50
N LEU A 613 21.98 -10.19 14.42
CA LEU A 613 22.12 -10.72 13.06
C LEU A 613 23.55 -10.60 12.52
N LEU A 614 24.17 -9.42 12.63
CA LEU A 614 25.48 -9.14 12.01
C LEU A 614 26.67 -9.78 12.74
N THR A 615 26.44 -10.24 13.98
CA THR A 615 27.43 -11.02 14.75
C THR A 615 27.76 -12.32 14.02
N ASP A 616 26.75 -13.06 13.59
CA ASP A 616 26.94 -14.39 12.97
C ASP A 616 26.84 -14.38 11.44
N TRP A 617 26.22 -13.35 10.86
CA TRP A 617 25.89 -13.31 9.45
C TRP A 617 26.46 -12.10 8.72
N ARG A 618 26.84 -12.35 7.47
CA ARG A 618 27.11 -11.35 6.46
C ARG A 618 25.93 -11.32 5.50
N LEU A 619 25.32 -10.16 5.37
CA LEU A 619 24.23 -9.94 4.42
C LEU A 619 24.81 -9.47 3.08
N ARG A 620 24.31 -10.00 1.97
CA ARG A 620 24.64 -9.55 0.61
C ARG A 620 23.37 -9.36 -0.21
N PHE A 621 23.39 -8.35 -1.06
CA PHE A 621 22.36 -8.14 -2.07
C PHE A 621 23.04 -8.11 -3.44
N ASP A 622 22.60 -8.99 -4.33
CA ASP A 622 23.20 -9.16 -5.66
C ASP A 622 22.60 -8.18 -6.70
N GLY A 623 21.58 -7.40 -6.31
CA GLY A 623 20.94 -6.38 -7.14
C GLY A 623 21.38 -4.95 -6.81
N ASN A 624 20.83 -3.97 -7.54
CA ASN A 624 21.04 -2.56 -7.27
C ASN A 624 19.95 -2.03 -6.32
N VAL A 625 20.34 -1.32 -5.24
CA VAL A 625 19.39 -0.75 -4.26
C VAL A 625 18.50 0.33 -4.88
N GLU A 626 18.96 0.94 -5.98
CA GLU A 626 18.18 1.95 -6.71
C GLU A 626 17.03 1.34 -7.52
N ASP A 627 17.12 0.04 -7.88
CA ASP A 627 16.16 -0.66 -8.74
C ASP A 627 15.00 -1.29 -7.93
N TRP A 628 14.76 -0.82 -6.71
CA TRP A 628 13.66 -1.32 -5.89
C TRP A 628 12.33 -0.64 -6.26
N GLU A 629 11.24 -1.41 -6.23
CA GLU A 629 9.89 -0.88 -6.42
C GLU A 629 9.11 -0.95 -5.11
N LYS A 630 8.34 0.10 -4.83
CA LYS A 630 7.44 0.13 -3.69
C LYS A 630 6.27 -0.83 -3.95
N LYS A 631 6.00 -1.74 -3.02
CA LYS A 631 4.81 -2.61 -3.07
C LYS A 631 3.54 -1.77 -3.16
N GLU A 632 2.73 -2.05 -4.18
CA GLU A 632 1.46 -1.37 -4.37
C GLU A 632 0.51 -1.66 -3.20
N GLY A 633 -0.24 -0.63 -2.78
CA GLY A 633 -1.18 -0.73 -1.66
C GLY A 633 -0.55 -0.66 -0.26
N VAL A 634 0.78 -0.58 -0.14
CA VAL A 634 1.46 -0.39 1.15
C VAL A 634 1.73 1.11 1.38
N TRP A 635 1.38 1.62 2.56
CA TRP A 635 1.48 3.05 2.86
C TRP A 635 2.87 3.45 3.42
N ILE A 636 3.63 2.49 3.93
CA ILE A 636 5.02 2.67 4.37
C ILE A 636 6.00 2.21 3.28
N THR A 637 7.19 2.81 3.26
CA THR A 637 8.32 2.34 2.43
C THR A 637 8.91 1.05 2.99
N SER A 638 8.74 -0.08 2.30
CA SER A 638 9.30 -1.38 2.71
C SER A 638 9.89 -2.13 1.50
N PRO A 639 11.13 -2.63 1.58
CA PRO A 639 11.81 -3.24 0.43
C PRO A 639 11.14 -4.55 0.00
N ASP A 640 11.16 -4.83 -1.31
CA ASP A 640 10.75 -6.11 -1.88
C ASP A 640 11.95 -6.85 -2.48
N VAL A 641 12.86 -7.30 -1.60
CA VAL A 641 14.10 -7.96 -2.01
C VAL A 641 14.41 -9.13 -1.09
N ALA A 642 15.13 -10.11 -1.61
CA ALA A 642 15.75 -11.17 -0.81
C ALA A 642 17.24 -10.90 -0.65
N LEU A 643 17.75 -11.06 0.58
CA LEU A 643 19.15 -10.88 0.94
C LEU A 643 19.82 -12.23 1.15
N ARG A 644 20.96 -12.45 0.52
CA ARG A 644 21.78 -13.64 0.74
C ARG A 644 22.50 -13.51 2.08
N CYS A 645 22.41 -14.55 2.91
CA CYS A 645 23.06 -14.60 4.22
C CYS A 645 24.20 -15.62 4.21
N GLU A 646 25.41 -15.15 4.50
CA GLU A 646 26.63 -15.96 4.61
C GLU A 646 27.06 -16.01 6.07
N ARG A 647 27.29 -17.20 6.62
CA ARG A 647 27.76 -17.30 8.00
C ARG A 647 29.22 -16.83 8.08
N VAL A 648 29.51 -15.93 9.01
CA VAL A 648 30.88 -15.50 9.29
C VAL A 648 31.56 -16.58 10.11
N LYS A 649 32.79 -16.96 9.73
CA LYS A 649 33.57 -18.03 10.37
C LYS A 649 34.29 -17.53 11.62
#